data_AF-A0A8H3DW30-F1
#
_entry.id   AF-A0A8H3DW30-F1
#
_cell.length_a   1.000
_cell.length_b   1.000
_cell.length_c   1.000
_cell.angle_alpha   90.00
_cell.angle_beta   90.00
_cell.angle_gamma   90.00
#
_symmetry.space_group_name_H-M   'P 1'
#
loop_
_entity.id
_entity.type
_entity.pdbx_description
1 polymer ?
#
loop_
_entity_poly.entity_id
_entity_poly.type
_entity_poly.pdbx_seq_one_letter_code
_entity_poly.pdbx_strand_id
1 'polypeptide(L)'
;MSALFRRSALNLARTVSVPARTSFMRPAFAVRSYAAASGLSKDDIQVRIVDVLKGFEKVDAAKITNASSFTDDLGLDSLDAVEAVMAIEEEFSIEIPDAEADEIKTVQQAIDYIANTPEVCFIHASLNQYLVNHPFFFLSMPLLSPDPAQLVLGPREWLMSFSDDVEKWLSKTLGISLGSGSARTASLLFASGVLLYLWRSRSYRRSIGGRPPVASYWIPWLGSALQVQRDPDALFWRAHRELGPVFGVKTFGSVVYYVADTDLINSVYKQTSVFSGSPMQATFLNTVFDMRMEVITGPHAGIFGDMLASKNRHISPVNVHNLVSAFISHTRTLVSQLPSGPIKLQELVTLMQEADCAMLFGSSFNFEAVAPAFEKFDRGVVNLAINFPLIFMRQTVAARSQLIDQLTQYFERGAPEDASQQLKDFVDLANSAEWNKRDTGSFALGMMWPLLANAPWAVWWLLVYHLHGARGLEPIVEEIKQVMQSGRDLLDVVRDSSATPYLDASINETIRIASDSFSVRWVPPSPTPARLGTFIFTGGDQVICKMRGVHMDPNVYTHPEVFEPGRFAGGKEGVRGRFFPFGGGFSICEGRHLAISQIKAFVIILLSEADISLADSQSILPKFSPGNRGFGMIRPVGDIEVRLRRRKL
;
A
#
# COMPACT_ATOMS: atom_id res chain seq x y z
N MET A 1 -92.38 -9.75 -31.01
CA MET A 1 -92.48 -9.37 -29.59
C MET A 1 -91.82 -8.00 -29.44
N SER A 2 -92.64 -6.95 -29.25
CA SER A 2 -92.36 -5.61 -28.69
C SER A 2 -90.90 -5.06 -28.78
N ALA A 3 -90.53 -4.10 -29.64
CA ALA A 3 -90.81 -2.64 -29.59
C ALA A 3 -90.29 -1.97 -28.28
N LEU A 4 -89.63 -0.81 -28.20
CA LEU A 4 -89.32 0.32 -29.10
C LEU A 4 -88.38 1.29 -28.34
N PHE A 5 -87.59 2.06 -29.09
CA PHE A 5 -86.83 3.29 -28.77
C PHE A 5 -87.30 4.21 -27.61
N ARG A 6 -86.36 4.84 -26.87
CA ARG A 6 -86.06 6.31 -26.93
C ARG A 6 -85.00 6.84 -25.92
N ARG A 7 -84.05 7.60 -26.47
CA ARG A 7 -83.45 8.91 -26.04
C ARG A 7 -82.98 9.11 -24.59
N SER A 8 -81.72 9.55 -24.42
CA SER A 8 -81.37 10.99 -24.27
C SER A 8 -79.86 11.18 -24.09
N ALA A 9 -79.30 12.13 -24.84
CA ALA A 9 -77.94 12.65 -24.65
C ALA A 9 -77.97 13.76 -23.59
N LEU A 10 -76.96 13.82 -22.72
CA LEU A 10 -76.56 15.03 -22.00
C LEU A 10 -75.06 14.93 -21.64
N ASN A 11 -74.33 15.97 -22.06
CA ASN A 11 -72.92 16.20 -21.82
C ASN A 11 -72.58 16.29 -20.32
N LEU A 12 -71.46 15.71 -19.92
CA LEU A 12 -70.63 16.21 -18.83
C LEU A 12 -69.19 15.78 -19.06
N ALA A 13 -68.33 16.77 -19.27
CA ALA A 13 -66.90 16.63 -19.39
C ALA A 13 -66.33 15.88 -18.17
N ARG A 14 -65.59 14.79 -18.42
CA ARG A 14 -64.64 14.23 -17.47
C ARG A 14 -63.28 14.22 -18.13
N THR A 15 -62.43 15.12 -17.64
CA THR A 15 -60.98 15.04 -17.70
C THR A 15 -60.52 13.62 -17.40
N VAL A 16 -59.99 12.92 -18.40
CA VAL A 16 -59.24 11.69 -18.18
C VAL A 16 -57.90 12.10 -17.58
N SER A 17 -57.80 11.99 -16.26
CA SER A 17 -56.53 11.95 -15.55
C SER A 17 -55.75 10.73 -16.05
N VAL A 18 -54.64 10.98 -16.74
CA VAL A 18 -53.62 9.96 -16.99
C VAL A 18 -53.20 9.40 -15.62
N PRO A 19 -53.25 8.08 -15.38
CA PRO A 19 -52.78 7.53 -14.13
C PRO A 19 -51.28 7.83 -14.00
N ALA A 20 -50.94 8.48 -12.89
CA ALA A 20 -49.56 8.70 -12.49
C ALA A 20 -48.81 7.36 -12.59
N ARG A 21 -47.63 7.37 -13.22
CA ARG A 21 -46.68 6.26 -13.19
C ARG A 21 -46.61 5.74 -11.77
N THR A 22 -47.01 4.49 -11.61
CA THR A 22 -46.83 3.71 -10.40
C THR A 22 -45.41 3.90 -9.91
N SER A 23 -45.27 4.46 -8.70
CA SER A 23 -44.01 4.41 -7.99
C SER A 23 -43.68 2.93 -7.85
N PHE A 24 -42.52 2.52 -8.37
CA PHE A 24 -41.93 1.27 -7.94
C PHE A 24 -41.70 1.41 -6.44
N MET A 25 -42.54 0.73 -5.64
CA MET A 25 -42.26 0.50 -4.23
C MET A 25 -40.86 -0.09 -4.17
N ARG A 26 -39.93 0.68 -3.60
CA ARG A 26 -38.66 0.12 -3.12
C ARG A 26 -39.03 -1.04 -2.20
N PRO A 27 -38.47 -2.25 -2.37
CA PRO A 27 -38.61 -3.25 -1.33
C PRO A 27 -38.02 -2.64 -0.06
N ALA A 28 -38.86 -2.53 0.98
CA ALA A 28 -38.39 -2.28 2.32
C ALA A 28 -37.53 -3.48 2.69
N PHE A 29 -36.22 -3.38 2.48
CA PHE A 29 -35.27 -4.29 3.10
C PHE A 29 -35.46 -4.14 4.59
N ALA A 30 -36.08 -5.15 5.22
CA ALA A 30 -36.05 -5.30 6.64
C ALA A 30 -34.57 -5.26 7.05
N VAL A 31 -34.18 -4.19 7.75
CA VAL A 31 -32.87 -4.06 8.37
C VAL A 31 -32.80 -5.18 9.40
N ARG A 32 -32.20 -6.30 9.03
CA ARG A 32 -31.73 -7.28 10.00
C ARG A 32 -30.52 -6.63 10.66
N SER A 33 -30.73 -6.11 11.86
CA SER A 33 -29.64 -5.76 12.77
C SER A 33 -28.86 -7.03 13.06
N TYR A 34 -27.74 -7.23 12.36
CA TYR A 34 -26.73 -8.18 12.84
C TYR A 34 -26.24 -7.63 14.17
N ALA A 35 -26.44 -8.40 15.23
CA ALA A 35 -25.94 -8.05 16.55
C ALA A 35 -24.44 -7.77 16.42
N ALA A 36 -24.03 -6.59 16.87
CA ALA A 36 -22.63 -6.26 17.07
C ALA A 36 -22.05 -7.25 18.11
N ALA A 37 -21.23 -8.18 17.64
CA ALA A 37 -20.39 -9.04 18.46
C ALA A 37 -19.15 -9.33 17.61
N SER A 38 -17.93 -9.00 18.01
CA SER A 38 -17.42 -8.36 19.22
C SER A 38 -16.02 -7.83 18.89
N GLY A 39 -15.62 -6.67 19.39
CA GLY A 39 -14.20 -6.35 19.51
C GLY A 39 -13.48 -7.40 20.36
N LEU A 40 -12.14 -7.40 20.36
CA LEU A 40 -11.36 -8.25 21.26
C LEU A 40 -11.94 -8.16 22.68
N SER A 41 -12.21 -9.31 23.30
CA SER A 41 -12.66 -9.30 24.69
C SER A 41 -11.55 -8.74 25.58
N LYS A 42 -11.89 -8.17 26.73
CA LYS A 42 -10.86 -7.71 27.68
C LYS A 42 -9.91 -8.84 28.09
N ASP A 43 -10.41 -10.08 28.12
CA ASP A 43 -9.62 -11.26 28.43
C ASP A 43 -8.61 -11.56 27.31
N ASP A 44 -9.00 -11.44 26.04
CA ASP A 44 -8.08 -11.61 24.89
C ASP A 44 -7.01 -10.51 24.86
N ILE A 45 -7.41 -9.27 25.15
CA ILE A 45 -6.48 -8.13 25.25
C ILE A 45 -5.47 -8.37 26.36
N GLN A 46 -5.95 -8.81 27.53
CA GLN A 46 -5.10 -9.12 28.67
C GLN A 46 -4.08 -10.20 28.33
N VAL A 47 -4.51 -11.33 27.74
CA VAL A 47 -3.61 -12.43 27.37
C VAL A 47 -2.50 -11.93 26.45
N ARG A 48 -2.85 -11.12 25.44
CA ARG A 48 -1.88 -10.60 24.46
C ARG A 48 -0.90 -9.59 25.08
N ILE A 49 -1.38 -8.67 25.92
CA ILE A 49 -0.48 -7.72 26.64
C ILE A 49 0.48 -8.49 27.55
N VAL A 50 -0.03 -9.48 28.29
CA VAL A 50 0.80 -10.33 29.16
C VAL A 50 1.88 -11.05 28.35
N ASP A 51 1.54 -11.59 27.18
CA ASP A 51 2.49 -12.28 26.31
C ASP A 51 3.54 -11.34 25.72
N VAL A 52 3.18 -10.10 25.38
CA VAL A 52 4.15 -9.05 25.00
C VAL A 52 5.13 -8.79 26.14
N LEU A 53 4.63 -8.60 27.36
CA LEU A 53 5.46 -8.28 28.53
C LEU A 53 6.40 -9.42 28.92
N LYS A 54 5.98 -10.69 28.76
CA LYS A 54 6.86 -11.86 28.97
C LYS A 54 8.04 -11.89 28.00
N GLY A 55 7.96 -11.20 26.87
CA GLY A 55 9.03 -11.10 25.88
C GLY A 55 10.21 -10.24 26.30
N PHE A 56 10.08 -9.45 27.37
CA PHE A 56 11.15 -8.59 27.88
C PHE A 56 12.02 -9.36 28.88
N GLU A 57 13.32 -9.46 28.62
CA GLU A 57 14.27 -10.24 29.45
C GLU A 57 14.31 -9.79 30.92
N LYS A 58 14.01 -8.51 31.20
CA LYS A 58 13.98 -7.92 32.54
C LYS A 58 12.71 -8.27 33.33
N VAL A 59 11.67 -8.77 32.66
CA VAL A 59 10.35 -9.00 33.27
C VAL A 59 10.24 -10.44 33.76
N ASP A 60 9.99 -10.60 35.06
CA ASP A 60 9.61 -11.90 35.63
C ASP A 60 8.13 -12.18 35.34
N ALA A 61 7.88 -13.18 34.49
CA ALA A 61 6.54 -13.60 34.08
C ALA A 61 5.61 -13.90 35.27
N ALA A 62 6.15 -14.32 36.42
CA ALA A 62 5.36 -14.63 37.61
C ALA A 62 4.82 -13.38 38.33
N LYS A 63 5.37 -12.19 38.05
CA LYS A 63 4.96 -10.91 38.66
C LYS A 63 3.95 -10.13 37.83
N ILE A 64 3.61 -10.60 36.63
CA ILE A 64 2.68 -9.92 35.76
C ILE A 64 1.25 -10.14 36.26
N THR A 65 0.65 -9.07 36.78
CA THR A 65 -0.77 -9.01 37.17
C THR A 65 -1.38 -7.75 36.55
N ASN A 66 -2.70 -7.68 36.45
CA ASN A 66 -3.36 -6.50 35.90
C ASN A 66 -3.02 -5.22 36.68
N ALA A 67 -2.79 -5.32 37.99
CA ALA A 67 -2.44 -4.18 38.83
C ALA A 67 -0.96 -3.79 38.74
N SER A 68 -0.10 -4.63 38.13
CA SER A 68 1.34 -4.42 38.11
C SER A 68 1.71 -3.12 37.38
N SER A 69 2.51 -2.29 38.05
CA SER A 69 3.17 -1.11 37.49
C SER A 69 4.34 -1.53 36.60
N PHE A 70 4.45 -0.96 35.41
CA PHE A 70 5.56 -1.23 34.49
C PHE A 70 6.91 -0.92 35.16
N THR A 71 7.01 0.18 35.88
CA THR A 71 8.26 0.59 36.52
C THR A 71 8.45 -0.04 37.90
N ASP A 72 7.43 0.04 38.77
CA ASP A 72 7.61 -0.27 40.19
C ASP A 72 7.58 -1.79 40.47
N ASP A 73 6.75 -2.54 39.74
CA ASP A 73 6.53 -3.96 39.99
C ASP A 73 7.29 -4.86 39.00
N LEU A 74 7.32 -4.47 37.72
CA LEU A 74 8.01 -5.22 36.66
C LEU A 74 9.48 -4.80 36.49
N GLY A 75 9.92 -3.73 37.15
CA GLY A 75 11.32 -3.30 37.17
C GLY A 75 11.82 -2.76 35.84
N LEU A 76 10.92 -2.33 34.96
CA LEU A 76 11.29 -1.68 33.70
C LEU A 76 11.81 -0.27 34.00
N ASP A 77 12.96 0.09 33.43
CA ASP A 77 13.41 1.48 33.51
C ASP A 77 12.55 2.39 32.61
N SER A 78 12.79 3.71 32.67
CA SER A 78 11.99 4.68 31.91
C SER A 78 12.06 4.48 30.39
N LEU A 79 13.14 3.88 29.88
CA LEU A 79 13.30 3.58 28.46
C LEU A 79 12.59 2.27 28.13
N ASP A 80 12.78 1.23 28.95
CA ASP A 80 12.13 -0.07 28.77
C ASP A 80 10.60 0.04 28.87
N ALA A 81 10.08 0.91 29.74
CA ALA A 81 8.64 1.13 29.89
C ALA A 81 8.03 1.74 28.61
N VAL A 82 8.75 2.66 27.96
CA VAL A 82 8.36 3.21 26.66
C VAL A 82 8.40 2.12 25.59
N GLU A 83 9.45 1.28 25.58
CA GLU A 83 9.52 0.14 24.65
C GLU A 83 8.38 -0.87 24.86
N ALA A 84 7.99 -1.13 26.10
CA ALA A 84 6.85 -1.99 26.43
C ALA A 84 5.52 -1.42 25.91
N VAL A 85 5.28 -0.12 26.10
CA VAL A 85 4.10 0.54 25.55
C VAL A 85 4.13 0.51 24.02
N MET A 86 5.28 0.77 23.38
CA MET A 86 5.42 0.66 21.92
C MET A 86 5.21 -0.76 21.40
N ALA A 87 5.65 -1.78 22.14
CA ALA A 87 5.41 -3.18 21.77
C ALA A 87 3.91 -3.54 21.90
N ILE A 88 3.22 -2.95 22.87
CA ILE A 88 1.76 -3.06 23.01
C ILE A 88 1.04 -2.34 21.85
N GLU A 89 1.44 -1.10 21.52
CA GLU A 89 0.93 -0.38 20.34
C GLU A 89 1.06 -1.22 19.07
N GLU A 90 2.22 -1.85 18.86
CA GLU A 90 2.48 -2.74 17.73
C GLU A 90 1.59 -3.99 17.76
N GLU A 91 1.48 -4.66 18.90
CA GLU A 91 0.66 -5.87 19.06
C GLU A 91 -0.80 -5.60 18.66
N PHE A 92 -1.36 -4.45 19.07
CA PHE A 92 -2.73 -4.07 18.75
C PHE A 92 -2.88 -3.22 17.49
N SER A 93 -1.76 -2.87 16.83
CA SER A 93 -1.69 -2.01 15.65
C SER A 93 -2.38 -0.65 15.86
N ILE A 94 -2.22 -0.07 17.04
CA ILE A 94 -2.75 1.25 17.42
C ILE A 94 -1.61 2.27 17.57
N GLU A 95 -1.93 3.55 17.61
CA GLU A 95 -0.97 4.61 17.95
C GLU A 95 -1.53 5.39 19.14
N ILE A 96 -0.84 5.34 20.27
CA ILE A 96 -1.20 6.04 21.49
C ILE A 96 -0.48 7.39 21.47
N PRO A 97 -1.20 8.53 21.54
CA PRO A 97 -0.56 9.83 21.59
C PRO A 97 0.43 9.93 22.76
N ASP A 98 1.59 10.56 22.57
CA ASP A 98 2.64 10.67 23.60
C ASP A 98 2.10 11.11 24.98
N ALA A 99 1.18 12.08 24.99
CA ALA A 99 0.56 12.58 26.23
C ALA A 99 -0.29 11.53 26.96
N GLU A 100 -0.92 10.61 26.22
CA GLU A 100 -1.73 9.53 26.77
C GLU A 100 -0.84 8.33 27.13
N ALA A 101 0.22 8.07 26.36
CA ALA A 101 1.20 7.02 26.66
C ALA A 101 1.88 7.22 28.02
N ASP A 102 2.24 8.47 28.36
CA ASP A 102 2.80 8.84 29.67
C ASP A 102 1.84 8.57 30.86
N GLU A 103 0.53 8.48 30.59
CA GLU A 103 -0.49 8.18 31.59
C GLU A 103 -0.70 6.67 31.81
N ILE A 104 -0.26 5.82 30.87
CA ILE A 104 -0.38 4.36 30.95
C ILE A 104 0.79 3.78 31.75
N LYS A 105 0.56 3.57 33.05
CA LYS A 105 1.59 3.10 34.00
C LYS A 105 1.40 1.65 34.43
N THR A 106 0.20 1.10 34.28
CA THR A 106 -0.14 -0.27 34.71
C THR A 106 -0.70 -1.11 33.59
N VAL A 107 -0.61 -2.43 33.74
CA VAL A 107 -1.17 -3.40 32.78
C VAL A 107 -2.68 -3.19 32.58
N GLN A 108 -3.43 -2.93 33.66
CA GLN A 108 -4.88 -2.69 33.60
C GLN A 108 -5.21 -1.42 32.80
N GLN A 109 -4.41 -0.36 32.94
CA GLN A 109 -4.60 0.86 32.15
C GLN A 109 -4.38 0.61 30.66
N ALA A 110 -3.37 -0.19 30.29
CA ALA A 110 -3.16 -0.59 28.91
C ALA A 110 -4.34 -1.42 28.36
N ILE A 111 -4.85 -2.40 29.14
CA ILE A 111 -6.02 -3.21 28.78
C ILE A 111 -7.24 -2.30 28.54
N ASP A 112 -7.52 -1.39 29.47
CA ASP A 112 -8.68 -0.51 29.39
C ASP A 112 -8.57 0.49 28.24
N TYR A 113 -7.37 0.99 27.95
CA TYR A 113 -7.13 1.87 26.81
C TYR A 113 -7.45 1.14 25.49
N ILE A 114 -6.89 -0.05 25.30
CA ILE A 114 -7.06 -0.85 24.09
C ILE A 114 -8.52 -1.26 23.92
N ALA A 115 -9.18 -1.69 25.00
CA ALA A 115 -10.59 -2.09 24.97
C ALA A 115 -11.52 -0.93 24.55
N ASN A 116 -11.13 0.31 24.85
CA ASN A 116 -11.87 1.52 24.49
C ASN A 116 -11.40 2.14 23.16
N THR A 117 -10.36 1.60 22.51
CA THR A 117 -9.84 2.12 21.24
C THR A 117 -10.71 1.61 20.08
N PRO A 118 -11.36 2.50 19.29
CA PRO A 118 -12.30 2.11 18.25
C PRO A 118 -11.71 1.17 17.21
N GLU A 119 -10.44 1.33 16.81
CA GLU A 119 -9.81 0.56 15.73
C GLU A 119 -9.77 -0.94 15.97
N VAL A 120 -9.54 -1.36 17.22
CA VAL A 120 -9.53 -2.76 17.64
C VAL A 120 -10.92 -3.40 17.50
N CYS A 121 -11.96 -2.58 17.59
CA CYS A 121 -13.37 -2.98 17.53
C CYS A 121 -13.98 -2.78 16.11
N PHE A 122 -13.36 -1.98 15.24
CA PHE A 122 -13.93 -1.50 13.98
C PHE A 122 -13.65 -2.36 12.74
N ILE A 123 -12.69 -3.29 12.80
CA ILE A 123 -12.30 -4.16 11.67
C ILE A 123 -13.51 -4.95 11.12
N HIS A 124 -14.45 -5.35 11.97
CA HIS A 124 -15.60 -6.17 11.58
C HIS A 124 -16.85 -5.37 11.18
N ALA A 125 -17.21 -4.32 11.92
CA ALA A 125 -18.47 -3.60 11.72
C ALA A 125 -18.48 -2.74 10.45
N SER A 126 -17.34 -2.15 10.10
CA SER A 126 -17.23 -1.25 8.94
C SER A 126 -17.13 -2.00 7.60
N LEU A 127 -16.53 -3.19 7.57
CA LEU A 127 -16.35 -3.98 6.36
C LEU A 127 -17.69 -4.47 5.79
N ASN A 128 -18.56 -4.99 6.66
CA ASN A 128 -19.87 -5.52 6.27
C ASN A 128 -20.83 -4.40 5.85
N GLN A 129 -20.85 -3.27 6.56
CA GLN A 129 -21.74 -2.16 6.20
C GLN A 129 -21.26 -1.41 4.95
N TYR A 130 -19.96 -1.41 4.67
CA TYR A 130 -19.38 -0.79 3.48
C TYR A 130 -19.63 -1.61 2.21
N LEU A 131 -19.37 -2.92 2.23
CA LEU A 131 -19.54 -3.78 1.06
C LEU A 131 -21.00 -3.95 0.65
N VAL A 132 -21.92 -3.88 1.62
CA VAL A 132 -23.38 -3.89 1.38
C VAL A 132 -23.88 -2.57 0.79
N ASN A 133 -23.32 -1.42 1.18
CA ASN A 133 -23.77 -0.09 0.73
C ASN A 133 -23.02 0.44 -0.51
N HIS A 134 -21.88 -0.17 -0.86
CA HIS A 134 -21.06 0.22 -2.02
C HIS A 134 -20.74 -0.99 -2.94
N PRO A 135 -21.75 -1.68 -3.50
CA PRO A 135 -21.54 -2.71 -4.53
C PRO A 135 -20.99 -2.13 -5.86
N PHE A 136 -20.66 -0.83 -5.90
CA PHE A 136 -20.12 -0.08 -7.04
C PHE A 136 -18.74 0.53 -6.75
N PHE A 137 -18.02 0.02 -5.73
CA PHE A 137 -16.58 0.31 -5.59
C PHE A 137 -15.75 -0.31 -6.73
N PHE A 138 -16.40 -1.12 -7.58
CA PHE A 138 -15.88 -1.45 -8.89
C PHE A 138 -15.69 -0.17 -9.70
N LEU A 139 -14.48 0.04 -10.22
CA LEU A 139 -14.36 0.50 -11.60
C LEU A 139 -15.00 -0.56 -12.52
N SER A 140 -16.30 -0.81 -12.38
CA SER A 140 -17.09 -1.16 -13.53
C SER A 140 -17.05 0.09 -14.38
N MET A 141 -16.18 0.07 -15.39
CA MET A 141 -16.60 0.68 -16.64
C MET A 141 -18.07 0.26 -16.81
N PRO A 142 -19.02 1.19 -16.95
CA PRO A 142 -20.15 0.85 -17.78
C PRO A 142 -19.51 0.63 -19.16
N LEU A 143 -19.08 -0.61 -19.42
CA LEU A 143 -19.40 -1.20 -20.70
C LEU A 143 -20.92 -1.15 -20.72
N LEU A 144 -21.46 -0.01 -21.17
CA LEU A 144 -22.49 -0.08 -22.17
C LEU A 144 -22.01 -1.20 -23.09
N SER A 145 -22.56 -2.41 -22.97
CA SER A 145 -22.65 -3.23 -24.16
C SER A 145 -23.41 -2.32 -25.11
N PRO A 146 -22.77 -1.73 -26.13
CA PRO A 146 -23.58 -1.12 -27.14
C PRO A 146 -24.42 -2.28 -27.63
N ASP A 147 -25.74 -2.13 -27.58
CA ASP A 147 -26.56 -2.87 -28.50
C ASP A 147 -25.88 -2.69 -29.87
N PRO A 148 -25.38 -3.75 -30.53
CA PRO A 148 -24.69 -3.61 -31.80
C PRO A 148 -25.57 -2.91 -32.85
N ALA A 149 -26.89 -2.82 -32.60
CA ALA A 149 -27.85 -2.10 -33.42
C ALA A 149 -27.90 -0.57 -33.18
N GLN A 150 -27.21 0.02 -32.19
CA GLN A 150 -27.29 1.46 -31.87
C GLN A 150 -26.04 2.30 -32.22
N LEU A 151 -24.95 1.69 -32.68
CA LEU A 151 -23.81 2.42 -33.27
C LEU A 151 -23.96 2.47 -34.80
N VAL A 152 -24.89 3.31 -35.28
CA VAL A 152 -25.19 3.44 -36.72
C VAL A 152 -24.44 4.61 -37.38
N LEU A 153 -23.56 5.32 -36.67
CA LEU A 153 -22.70 6.32 -37.32
C LEU A 153 -21.24 5.94 -37.15
N GLY A 154 -20.56 5.70 -38.28
CA GLY A 154 -19.11 5.51 -38.29
C GLY A 154 -18.40 6.74 -37.70
N PRO A 155 -17.14 6.61 -37.24
CA PRO A 155 -16.40 7.71 -36.60
C PRO A 155 -16.41 9.03 -37.38
N ARG A 156 -16.46 8.93 -38.71
CA ARG A 156 -16.55 10.07 -39.63
C ARG A 156 -17.92 10.75 -39.60
N GLU A 157 -19.00 10.00 -39.54
CA GLU A 157 -20.37 10.52 -39.58
C GLU A 157 -20.74 11.17 -38.24
N TRP A 158 -20.26 10.60 -37.12
CA TRP A 158 -20.39 11.21 -35.80
C TRP A 158 -19.64 12.54 -35.69
N LEU A 159 -18.40 12.61 -36.21
CA LEU A 159 -17.62 13.86 -36.27
C LEU A 159 -18.28 14.94 -37.12
N MET A 160 -18.91 14.56 -38.24
CA MET A 160 -19.64 15.50 -39.10
C MET A 160 -20.91 16.00 -38.41
N SER A 161 -21.67 15.13 -37.75
CA SER A 161 -22.86 15.53 -36.97
C SER A 161 -22.50 16.47 -35.81
N PHE A 162 -21.42 16.18 -35.08
CA PHE A 162 -20.93 17.03 -34.01
C PHE A 162 -20.46 18.41 -34.53
N SER A 163 -19.79 18.43 -35.68
CA SER A 163 -19.40 19.68 -36.35
C SER A 163 -20.62 20.53 -36.72
N ASP A 164 -21.66 19.92 -37.27
CA ASP A 164 -22.89 20.62 -37.68
C ASP A 164 -23.67 21.18 -36.48
N ASP A 165 -23.69 20.44 -35.36
CA ASP A 165 -24.35 20.89 -34.12
C ASP A 165 -23.59 22.05 -33.46
N VAL A 166 -22.25 22.03 -33.50
CA VAL A 166 -21.41 23.15 -33.06
C VAL A 166 -21.63 24.37 -33.95
N GLU A 167 -21.74 24.20 -35.28
CA GLU A 167 -22.02 25.31 -36.22
C GLU A 167 -23.40 25.94 -35.95
N LYS A 168 -24.44 25.13 -35.71
CA LYS A 168 -25.76 25.62 -35.32
C LYS A 168 -25.73 26.39 -34.00
N TRP A 169 -24.98 25.90 -33.01
CA TRP A 169 -24.86 26.57 -31.72
C TRP A 169 -24.12 27.90 -31.82
N LEU A 170 -22.99 27.95 -32.54
CA LEU A 170 -22.20 29.17 -32.76
C LEU A 170 -22.99 30.23 -33.54
N SER A 171 -23.71 29.82 -34.59
CA SER A 171 -24.57 30.72 -35.37
C SER A 171 -25.70 31.30 -34.51
N LYS A 172 -26.39 30.45 -33.74
CA LYS A 172 -27.56 30.85 -32.95
C LYS A 172 -27.20 31.68 -31.71
N THR A 173 -26.05 31.42 -31.11
CA THR A 173 -25.67 32.02 -29.80
C THR A 173 -24.73 33.22 -29.97
N LEU A 174 -23.84 33.19 -30.97
CA LEU A 174 -22.81 34.21 -31.16
C LEU A 174 -22.94 34.96 -32.50
N GLY A 175 -23.89 34.60 -33.36
CA GLY A 175 -24.12 35.27 -34.65
C GLY A 175 -23.04 35.02 -35.71
N ILE A 176 -22.18 34.02 -35.51
CA ILE A 176 -21.04 33.73 -36.40
C ILE A 176 -21.50 32.77 -37.51
N SER A 177 -21.49 33.21 -38.77
CA SER A 177 -21.76 32.37 -39.96
C SER A 177 -20.44 31.89 -40.58
N LEU A 178 -20.26 30.59 -40.71
CA LEU A 178 -19.01 30.00 -41.20
C LEU A 178 -19.08 29.70 -42.70
N GLY A 179 -18.44 30.55 -43.51
CA GLY A 179 -18.28 30.38 -44.95
C GLY A 179 -17.46 29.14 -45.35
N SER A 180 -17.43 28.83 -46.66
CA SER A 180 -16.95 27.56 -47.21
C SER A 180 -15.58 27.06 -46.69
N GLY A 181 -15.47 25.73 -46.56
CA GLY A 181 -14.25 24.91 -46.44
C GLY A 181 -13.18 25.35 -45.43
N SER A 182 -12.34 26.31 -45.82
CA SER A 182 -11.18 26.78 -45.07
C SER A 182 -11.56 27.73 -43.92
N ALA A 183 -12.61 28.54 -44.09
CA ALA A 183 -13.09 29.43 -43.02
C ALA A 183 -13.78 28.64 -41.90
N ARG A 184 -14.59 27.61 -42.26
CA ARG A 184 -15.18 26.66 -41.32
C ARG A 184 -14.15 25.94 -40.45
N THR A 185 -13.10 25.39 -41.08
CA THR A 185 -12.04 24.68 -40.34
C THR A 185 -11.27 25.64 -39.43
N ALA A 186 -10.92 26.84 -39.89
CA ALA A 186 -10.24 27.84 -39.06
C ALA A 186 -11.08 28.29 -37.86
N SER A 187 -12.39 28.52 -38.04
CA SER A 187 -13.26 28.93 -36.94
C SER A 187 -13.64 27.81 -35.99
N LEU A 188 -13.77 26.56 -36.46
CA LEU A 188 -13.93 25.41 -35.57
C LEU A 188 -12.66 25.17 -34.76
N LEU A 189 -11.47 25.32 -35.35
CA LEU A 189 -10.21 25.26 -34.62
C LEU A 189 -10.08 26.41 -33.61
N PHE A 190 -10.48 27.63 -33.98
CA PHE A 190 -10.47 28.78 -33.07
C PHE A 190 -11.49 28.63 -31.94
N ALA A 191 -12.73 28.24 -32.24
CA ALA A 191 -13.77 27.99 -31.23
C ALA A 191 -13.38 26.82 -30.31
N SER A 192 -12.81 25.74 -30.87
CA SER A 192 -12.25 24.63 -30.09
C SER A 192 -11.09 25.10 -29.23
N GLY A 193 -10.21 25.97 -29.75
CA GLY A 193 -9.09 26.57 -29.02
C GLY A 193 -9.54 27.50 -27.89
N VAL A 194 -10.57 28.33 -28.12
CA VAL A 194 -11.17 29.21 -27.11
C VAL A 194 -11.93 28.41 -26.06
N LEU A 195 -12.69 27.37 -26.45
CA LEU A 195 -13.32 26.44 -25.53
C LEU A 195 -12.27 25.69 -24.71
N LEU A 196 -11.17 25.23 -25.32
CA LEU A 196 -10.03 24.62 -24.63
C LEU A 196 -9.34 25.60 -23.68
N TYR A 197 -9.18 26.87 -24.05
CA TYR A 197 -8.58 27.92 -23.22
C TYR A 197 -9.48 28.27 -22.03
N LEU A 198 -10.75 28.56 -22.27
CA LEU A 198 -11.75 28.85 -21.23
C LEU A 198 -12.00 27.65 -20.32
N TRP A 199 -11.90 26.44 -20.86
CA TRP A 199 -11.98 25.21 -20.10
C TRP A 199 -10.71 24.99 -19.27
N ARG A 200 -9.51 25.21 -19.83
CA ARG A 200 -8.23 25.17 -19.09
C ARG A 200 -8.22 26.19 -17.95
N SER A 201 -8.74 27.40 -18.18
CA SER A 201 -8.84 28.43 -17.14
C SER A 201 -9.89 28.10 -16.07
N ARG A 202 -10.94 27.30 -16.40
CA ARG A 202 -11.91 26.76 -15.43
C ARG A 202 -11.41 25.51 -14.68
N SER A 203 -10.54 24.72 -15.31
CA SER A 203 -9.92 23.53 -14.71
C SER A 203 -8.88 23.89 -13.65
N TYR A 204 -8.42 25.15 -13.59
CA TYR A 204 -7.75 25.71 -12.43
C TYR A 204 -8.77 25.95 -11.30
N ARG A 205 -9.20 24.87 -10.63
CA ARG A 205 -10.10 24.98 -9.48
C ARG A 205 -9.32 25.49 -8.28
N ARG A 206 -9.44 26.79 -7.99
CA ARG A 206 -9.13 27.33 -6.66
C ARG A 206 -9.89 26.52 -5.60
N SER A 207 -9.31 26.38 -4.41
CA SER A 207 -9.99 25.77 -3.25
C SER A 207 -11.39 26.35 -3.09
N ILE A 208 -12.42 25.50 -3.16
CA ILE A 208 -13.81 25.90 -2.90
C ILE A 208 -14.16 25.37 -1.51
N GLY A 209 -14.59 26.26 -0.62
CA GLY A 209 -15.12 25.89 0.69
C GLY A 209 -14.13 25.14 1.59
N GLY A 210 -12.83 25.46 1.51
CA GLY A 210 -11.79 24.85 2.37
C GLY A 210 -11.32 23.46 1.90
N ARG A 211 -11.81 22.93 0.77
CA ARG A 211 -11.28 21.70 0.19
C ARG A 211 -9.86 21.88 -0.33
N PRO A 212 -9.02 20.83 -0.36
CA PRO A 212 -7.71 20.93 -0.99
C PRO A 212 -7.82 21.36 -2.48
N PRO A 213 -6.90 22.22 -2.95
CA PRO A 213 -6.82 22.57 -4.37
C PRO A 213 -6.50 21.34 -5.23
N VAL A 214 -6.98 21.31 -6.47
CA VAL A 214 -6.78 20.17 -7.38
C VAL A 214 -5.84 20.55 -8.52
N ALA A 215 -4.83 19.72 -8.77
CA ALA A 215 -3.88 19.88 -9.87
C ALA A 215 -4.61 19.99 -11.21
N SER A 216 -4.12 20.88 -12.07
CA SER A 216 -4.70 21.08 -13.40
C SER A 216 -4.56 19.82 -14.25
N TYR A 217 -5.63 19.46 -14.98
CA TYR A 217 -5.65 18.34 -15.91
C TYR A 217 -6.22 18.76 -17.26
N TRP A 218 -5.88 18.00 -18.32
CA TRP A 218 -6.31 18.30 -19.69
C TRP A 218 -7.55 17.53 -20.15
N ILE A 219 -7.85 16.36 -19.56
CA ILE A 219 -9.02 15.56 -19.95
C ILE A 219 -9.96 15.44 -18.75
N PRO A 220 -11.23 15.88 -18.82
CA PRO A 220 -12.11 15.97 -17.65
C PRO A 220 -12.32 14.66 -16.89
N TRP A 221 -12.50 13.54 -17.60
CA TRP A 221 -12.72 12.24 -16.98
C TRP A 221 -11.39 11.56 -16.63
N LEU A 222 -10.45 11.48 -17.57
CA LEU A 222 -9.14 10.84 -17.35
C LEU A 222 -8.29 11.58 -16.30
N GLY A 223 -8.45 12.89 -16.19
CA GLY A 223 -7.66 13.75 -15.31
C GLY A 223 -6.17 13.73 -15.70
N SER A 224 -5.31 13.50 -14.71
CA SER A 224 -3.86 13.37 -14.85
C SER A 224 -3.38 11.90 -14.86
N ALA A 225 -4.26 10.93 -15.10
CA ALA A 225 -3.91 9.50 -15.03
C ALA A 225 -2.71 9.12 -15.92
N LEU A 226 -2.63 9.65 -17.15
CA LEU A 226 -1.48 9.41 -18.04
C LEU A 226 -0.19 10.06 -17.54
N GLN A 227 -0.28 11.19 -16.83
CA GLN A 227 0.88 11.85 -16.23
C GLN A 227 1.38 11.06 -15.03
N VAL A 228 0.47 10.55 -14.19
CA VAL A 228 0.79 9.63 -13.09
C VAL A 228 1.51 8.40 -13.62
N GLN A 229 1.06 7.82 -14.74
CA GLN A 229 1.69 6.64 -15.34
C GLN A 229 3.02 6.93 -16.05
N ARG A 230 3.29 8.17 -16.47
CA ARG A 230 4.50 8.51 -17.23
C ARG A 230 5.62 9.03 -16.35
N ASP A 231 5.32 10.00 -15.51
CA ASP A 231 6.30 10.68 -14.64
C ASP A 231 5.58 11.20 -13.39
N PRO A 232 5.29 10.31 -12.43
CA PRO A 232 4.58 10.67 -11.21
C PRO A 232 5.39 11.65 -10.35
N ASP A 233 6.72 11.52 -10.29
CA ASP A 233 7.58 12.42 -9.52
C ASP A 233 7.43 13.87 -10.00
N ALA A 234 7.52 14.11 -11.31
CA ALA A 234 7.38 15.46 -11.87
C ALA A 234 5.96 16.04 -11.66
N LEU A 235 4.92 15.21 -11.74
CA LEU A 235 3.54 15.64 -11.48
C LEU A 235 3.37 16.06 -10.02
N PHE A 236 3.75 15.19 -9.09
CA PHE A 236 3.53 15.41 -7.66
C PHE A 236 4.40 16.54 -7.13
N TRP A 237 5.66 16.63 -7.55
CA TRP A 237 6.55 17.72 -7.16
C TRP A 237 6.00 19.08 -7.63
N ARG A 238 5.52 19.14 -8.88
CA ARG A 238 4.86 20.35 -9.41
C ARG A 238 3.61 20.69 -8.62
N ALA A 239 2.74 19.71 -8.36
CA ALA A 239 1.50 19.92 -7.63
C ALA A 239 1.76 20.41 -6.21
N HIS A 240 2.69 19.80 -5.49
CA HIS A 240 3.10 20.24 -4.14
C HIS A 240 3.62 21.69 -4.17
N ARG A 241 4.52 22.01 -5.10
CA ARG A 241 5.09 23.37 -5.22
C ARG A 241 4.05 24.44 -5.56
N GLU A 242 3.10 24.12 -6.44
CA GLU A 242 2.09 25.08 -6.92
C GLU A 242 0.89 25.22 -5.98
N LEU A 243 0.53 24.14 -5.28
CA LEU A 243 -0.73 24.04 -4.53
C LEU A 243 -0.54 23.89 -3.01
N GLY A 244 0.69 23.64 -2.56
CA GLY A 244 1.03 23.41 -1.16
C GLY A 244 1.02 21.94 -0.76
N PRO A 245 1.14 21.66 0.55
CA PRO A 245 1.38 20.31 1.08
C PRO A 245 0.21 19.33 0.94
N VAL A 246 -1.01 19.84 0.73
CA VAL A 246 -2.21 19.03 0.53
C VAL A 246 -2.88 19.43 -0.77
N PHE A 247 -2.99 18.47 -1.70
CA PHE A 247 -3.52 18.73 -3.03
C PHE A 247 -4.25 17.51 -3.60
N GLY A 248 -5.24 17.75 -4.45
CA GLY A 248 -5.95 16.71 -5.19
C GLY A 248 -5.32 16.44 -6.56
N VAL A 249 -5.30 15.18 -6.98
CA VAL A 249 -5.04 14.78 -8.37
C VAL A 249 -6.27 14.04 -8.88
N LYS A 250 -6.80 14.49 -10.01
CA LYS A 250 -7.91 13.79 -10.64
C LYS A 250 -7.41 12.61 -11.47
N THR A 251 -7.95 11.43 -11.27
CA THR A 251 -7.68 10.23 -12.09
C THR A 251 -8.99 9.47 -12.29
N PHE A 252 -9.30 9.10 -13.54
CA PHE A 252 -10.48 8.29 -13.89
C PHE A 252 -11.81 8.71 -13.24
N GLY A 253 -12.11 10.00 -13.25
CA GLY A 253 -13.37 10.58 -12.75
C GLY A 253 -13.32 11.00 -11.28
N SER A 254 -12.43 10.42 -10.49
CA SER A 254 -12.29 10.65 -9.05
C SER A 254 -11.13 11.56 -8.72
N VAL A 255 -11.21 12.27 -7.59
CA VAL A 255 -10.09 13.06 -7.05
C VAL A 255 -9.50 12.31 -5.88
N VAL A 256 -8.20 12.07 -5.93
CA VAL A 256 -7.41 11.51 -4.83
C VAL A 256 -6.61 12.64 -4.21
N TYR A 257 -6.71 12.81 -2.90
CA TYR A 257 -6.01 13.86 -2.17
C TYR A 257 -4.70 13.32 -1.62
N TYR A 258 -3.60 14.04 -1.84
CA TYR A 258 -2.27 13.69 -1.38
C TYR A 258 -1.86 14.66 -0.27
N VAL A 259 -1.28 14.09 0.78
CA VAL A 259 -0.66 14.80 1.92
C VAL A 259 0.83 14.51 1.87
N ALA A 260 1.63 15.56 1.69
CA ALA A 260 3.08 15.48 1.55
C ALA A 260 3.77 16.43 2.56
N ASP A 261 3.26 16.43 3.79
CA ASP A 261 3.80 17.20 4.91
C ASP A 261 3.84 16.32 6.15
N THR A 262 4.93 16.43 6.90
CA THR A 262 5.22 15.59 8.04
C THR A 262 4.14 15.64 9.12
N ASP A 263 3.80 16.84 9.57
CA ASP A 263 2.90 17.04 10.72
C ASP A 263 1.47 16.65 10.33
N LEU A 264 1.07 16.95 9.10
CA LEU A 264 -0.22 16.53 8.57
C LEU A 264 -0.31 15.01 8.38
N ILE A 265 0.75 14.34 7.93
CA ILE A 265 0.78 12.87 7.84
C ILE A 265 0.61 12.25 9.23
N ASN A 266 1.37 12.71 10.23
CA ASN A 266 1.23 12.24 11.60
C ASN A 266 -0.17 12.52 12.15
N SER A 267 -0.78 13.66 11.81
CA SER A 267 -2.17 13.95 12.19
C SER A 267 -3.17 13.00 11.53
N VAL A 268 -2.95 12.57 10.28
CA VAL A 268 -3.77 11.53 9.63
C VAL A 268 -3.64 10.20 10.37
N TYR A 269 -2.44 9.83 10.81
CA TYR A 269 -2.22 8.58 11.55
C TYR A 269 -2.87 8.56 12.92
N LYS A 270 -2.94 9.71 13.61
CA LYS A 270 -3.63 9.84 14.90
C LYS A 270 -5.16 9.92 14.78
N GLN A 271 -5.70 10.27 13.62
CA GLN A 271 -7.14 10.50 13.40
C GLN A 271 -7.81 9.31 12.70
N THR A 272 -7.65 8.10 13.24
CA THR A 272 -8.02 6.86 12.55
C THR A 272 -9.52 6.62 12.37
N SER A 273 -10.35 7.20 13.25
CA SER A 273 -11.81 7.21 13.11
C SER A 273 -12.30 8.12 11.97
N VAL A 274 -11.49 9.10 11.58
CA VAL A 274 -11.78 10.07 10.51
C VAL A 274 -11.13 9.65 9.19
N PHE A 275 -9.93 9.08 9.26
CA PHE A 275 -9.16 8.59 8.14
C PHE A 275 -8.94 7.08 8.34
N SER A 276 -9.84 6.27 7.79
CA SER A 276 -9.85 4.82 7.98
C SER A 276 -9.07 4.08 6.89
N GLY A 277 -8.33 3.03 7.25
CA GLY A 277 -7.62 2.14 6.32
C GLY A 277 -8.36 0.83 5.98
N SER A 278 -9.34 0.42 6.80
CA SER A 278 -9.90 -0.95 6.79
C SER A 278 -10.57 -1.40 5.49
N PRO A 279 -11.37 -0.58 4.77
CA PRO A 279 -12.01 -1.01 3.52
C PRO A 279 -11.02 -1.42 2.41
N MET A 280 -9.78 -0.93 2.49
CA MET A 280 -8.77 -1.19 1.47
C MET A 280 -8.11 -2.55 1.61
N GLN A 281 -7.91 -3.06 2.83
CA GLN A 281 -7.25 -4.34 3.04
C GLN A 281 -8.04 -5.50 2.42
N ALA A 282 -9.37 -5.54 2.64
CA ALA A 282 -10.25 -6.53 2.03
C ALA A 282 -10.26 -6.44 0.49
N THR A 283 -10.34 -5.22 -0.05
CA THR A 283 -10.29 -4.99 -1.50
C THR A 283 -8.96 -5.47 -2.07
N PHE A 284 -7.85 -5.23 -1.37
CA PHE A 284 -6.51 -5.63 -1.79
C PHE A 284 -6.36 -7.16 -1.80
N LEU A 285 -6.80 -7.84 -0.74
CA LEU A 285 -6.80 -9.32 -0.67
C LEU A 285 -7.55 -9.95 -1.85
N ASN A 286 -8.72 -9.41 -2.19
CA ASN A 286 -9.50 -9.91 -3.32
C ASN A 286 -8.88 -9.55 -4.68
N THR A 287 -8.64 -8.26 -4.94
CA THR A 287 -8.26 -7.77 -6.28
C THR A 287 -6.84 -8.16 -6.65
N VAL A 288 -5.92 -8.18 -5.70
CA VAL A 288 -4.49 -8.47 -5.95
C VAL A 288 -4.22 -9.95 -5.80
N PHE A 289 -4.66 -10.58 -4.70
CA PHE A 289 -4.30 -11.97 -4.37
C PHE A 289 -5.38 -13.02 -4.72
N ASP A 290 -6.48 -12.62 -5.38
CA ASP A 290 -7.54 -13.54 -5.81
C ASP A 290 -8.22 -14.27 -4.65
N MET A 291 -8.25 -13.66 -3.47
CA MET A 291 -8.92 -14.25 -2.32
C MET A 291 -10.43 -14.06 -2.43
N ARG A 292 -11.20 -15.13 -2.21
CA ARG A 292 -12.65 -15.12 -2.35
C ARG A 292 -13.30 -14.17 -1.34
N MET A 293 -14.25 -13.36 -1.80
CA MET A 293 -14.97 -12.42 -0.93
C MET A 293 -15.73 -13.15 0.18
N GLU A 294 -16.23 -14.36 -0.09
CA GLU A 294 -16.92 -15.20 0.88
C GLU A 294 -16.01 -15.60 2.05
N VAL A 295 -14.69 -15.69 1.83
CA VAL A 295 -13.73 -15.95 2.91
C VAL A 295 -13.46 -14.66 3.68
N ILE A 296 -13.29 -13.55 2.96
CA ILE A 296 -12.98 -12.23 3.55
C ILE A 296 -14.12 -11.70 4.42
N THR A 297 -15.38 -11.94 4.03
CA THR A 297 -16.57 -11.36 4.68
C THR A 297 -17.49 -12.40 5.30
N GLY A 298 -17.10 -13.67 5.24
CA GLY A 298 -17.93 -14.78 5.69
C GLY A 298 -18.03 -14.91 7.21
N PRO A 299 -18.73 -15.95 7.69
CA PRO A 299 -18.90 -16.21 9.13
C PRO A 299 -17.57 -16.38 9.89
N HIS A 300 -16.52 -16.84 9.22
CA HIS A 300 -15.19 -17.04 9.78
C HIS A 300 -14.24 -15.86 9.56
N ALA A 301 -14.73 -14.68 9.15
CA ALA A 301 -13.89 -13.50 8.92
C ALA A 301 -13.17 -12.99 10.20
N GLY A 302 -13.53 -13.48 11.38
CA GLY A 302 -12.76 -13.26 12.62
C GLY A 302 -11.32 -13.74 12.53
N ILE A 303 -11.07 -14.79 11.73
CA ILE A 303 -9.75 -15.42 11.62
C ILE A 303 -8.65 -14.46 11.14
N PHE A 304 -8.99 -13.42 10.38
CA PHE A 304 -7.99 -12.44 9.93
C PHE A 304 -7.38 -11.65 11.10
N GLY A 305 -8.14 -11.42 12.17
CA GLY A 305 -7.63 -10.83 13.41
C GLY A 305 -6.61 -11.75 14.08
N ASP A 306 -6.93 -13.04 14.18
CA ASP A 306 -6.04 -14.05 14.76
C ASP A 306 -4.78 -14.24 13.91
N MET A 307 -4.91 -14.24 12.59
CA MET A 307 -3.78 -14.29 11.66
C MET A 307 -2.88 -13.06 11.79
N LEU A 308 -3.46 -11.87 11.94
CA LEU A 308 -2.69 -10.64 12.16
C LEU A 308 -1.94 -10.71 13.50
N ALA A 309 -2.60 -11.14 14.57
CA ALA A 309 -1.98 -11.30 15.89
C ALA A 309 -0.85 -12.35 15.87
N SER A 310 -1.09 -13.52 15.28
CA SER A 310 -0.08 -14.58 15.12
C SER A 310 1.12 -14.07 14.31
N LYS A 311 0.86 -13.37 13.20
CA LYS A 311 1.89 -12.75 12.37
C LYS A 311 2.73 -11.76 13.19
N ASN A 312 2.09 -10.78 13.83
CA ASN A 312 2.77 -9.73 14.59
C ASN A 312 3.64 -10.31 15.71
N ARG A 313 3.15 -11.36 16.39
CA ARG A 313 3.95 -12.08 17.41
C ARG A 313 5.27 -12.62 16.86
N HIS A 314 5.27 -13.17 15.64
CA HIS A 314 6.46 -13.80 15.04
C HIS A 314 7.49 -12.81 14.49
N ILE A 315 7.02 -11.64 14.03
CA ILE A 315 7.87 -10.60 13.43
C ILE A 315 8.14 -9.42 14.37
N SER A 316 7.71 -9.54 15.63
CA SER A 316 7.99 -8.56 16.68
C SER A 316 9.49 -8.45 16.95
N PRO A 317 9.97 -7.33 17.51
CA PRO A 317 11.38 -7.16 17.89
C PRO A 317 11.96 -8.29 18.74
N VAL A 318 11.10 -8.91 19.57
CA VAL A 318 11.47 -10.01 20.47
C VAL A 318 11.66 -11.31 19.70
N ASN A 319 10.73 -11.70 18.82
CA ASN A 319 10.69 -13.05 18.25
C ASN A 319 11.27 -13.17 16.84
N VAL A 320 11.50 -12.04 16.15
CA VAL A 320 11.96 -12.01 14.76
C VAL A 320 13.29 -12.75 14.53
N HIS A 321 14.10 -12.91 15.58
CA HIS A 321 15.39 -13.59 15.55
C HIS A 321 15.31 -15.03 15.02
N ASN A 322 14.20 -15.74 15.24
CA ASN A 322 14.01 -17.10 14.74
C ASN A 322 13.98 -17.14 13.20
N LEU A 323 13.27 -16.19 12.59
CA LEU A 323 13.21 -16.04 11.13
C LEU A 323 14.56 -15.56 10.58
N VAL A 324 15.18 -14.58 11.24
CA VAL A 324 16.47 -14.02 10.81
C VAL A 324 17.59 -15.08 10.85
N SER A 325 17.59 -15.96 11.84
CA SER A 325 18.56 -17.07 11.94
C SER A 325 18.43 -18.03 10.76
N ALA A 326 17.20 -18.46 10.43
CA ALA A 326 16.94 -19.29 9.26
C ALA A 326 17.35 -18.59 7.95
N PHE A 327 17.01 -17.31 7.79
CA PHE A 327 17.42 -16.49 6.65
C PHE A 327 18.94 -16.42 6.49
N ILE A 328 19.68 -16.17 7.58
CA ILE A 328 21.15 -16.14 7.58
C ILE A 328 21.73 -17.47 7.09
N SER A 329 21.18 -18.59 7.56
CA SER A 329 21.63 -19.94 7.18
C SER A 329 21.46 -20.20 5.68
N HIS A 330 20.26 -19.93 5.14
CA HIS A 330 19.97 -20.08 3.72
C HIS A 330 20.80 -19.11 2.86
N THR A 331 20.93 -17.86 3.29
CA THR A 331 21.72 -16.85 2.58
C THR A 331 23.19 -17.24 2.48
N ARG A 332 23.81 -17.73 3.56
CA ARG A 332 25.20 -18.24 3.53
C ARG A 332 25.37 -19.36 2.52
N THR A 333 24.42 -20.30 2.49
CA THR A 333 24.44 -21.42 1.53
C THR A 333 24.38 -20.93 0.10
N LEU A 334 23.42 -20.06 -0.23
CA LEU A 334 23.23 -19.53 -1.59
C LEU A 334 24.39 -18.63 -2.03
N VAL A 335 24.85 -17.72 -1.17
CA VAL A 335 25.98 -16.82 -1.47
C VAL A 335 27.27 -17.62 -1.69
N SER A 336 27.49 -18.71 -0.97
CA SER A 336 28.69 -19.56 -1.16
C SER A 336 28.78 -20.20 -2.54
N GLN A 337 27.64 -20.32 -3.24
CA GLN A 337 27.52 -20.92 -4.57
C GLN A 337 27.60 -19.88 -5.70
N LEU A 338 27.67 -18.58 -5.39
CA LEU A 338 27.75 -17.53 -6.40
C LEU A 338 29.00 -17.69 -7.29
N PRO A 339 28.86 -17.64 -8.62
CA PRO A 339 30.01 -17.69 -9.52
C PRO A 339 30.80 -16.38 -9.50
N SER A 340 32.09 -16.44 -9.85
CA SER A 340 32.82 -15.24 -10.27
C SER A 340 32.51 -14.95 -11.74
N GLY A 341 32.44 -13.68 -12.11
CA GLY A 341 32.18 -13.26 -13.49
C GLY A 341 31.17 -12.13 -13.60
N PRO A 342 30.77 -11.78 -14.84
CA PRO A 342 29.69 -10.85 -15.07
C PRO A 342 28.36 -11.48 -14.66
N ILE A 343 27.56 -10.76 -13.89
CA ILE A 343 26.18 -11.11 -13.57
C ILE A 343 25.28 -9.89 -13.74
N LYS A 344 24.00 -10.13 -13.91
CA LYS A 344 22.97 -9.12 -13.74
C LYS A 344 22.73 -8.87 -12.26
N LEU A 345 22.63 -7.61 -11.84
CA LEU A 345 22.43 -7.30 -10.42
C LEU A 345 21.07 -7.80 -9.90
N GLN A 346 20.06 -7.96 -10.77
CA GLN A 346 18.79 -8.62 -10.44
C GLN A 346 18.98 -10.10 -10.03
N GLU A 347 20.07 -10.77 -10.39
CA GLU A 347 20.34 -12.13 -9.90
C GLU A 347 20.52 -12.15 -8.37
N LEU A 348 21.07 -11.07 -7.77
CA LEU A 348 21.16 -10.94 -6.32
C LEU A 348 19.80 -10.68 -5.66
N VAL A 349 18.89 -10.00 -6.37
CA VAL A 349 17.50 -9.85 -5.94
C VAL A 349 16.83 -11.22 -5.86
N THR A 350 16.95 -12.02 -6.92
CA THR A 350 16.39 -13.38 -6.96
C THR A 350 17.02 -14.29 -5.89
N LEU A 351 18.33 -14.18 -5.65
CA LEU A 351 19.00 -14.93 -4.60
C LEU A 351 18.48 -14.59 -3.20
N MET A 352 18.28 -13.30 -2.90
CA MET A 352 17.67 -12.89 -1.63
C MET A 352 16.22 -13.39 -1.52
N GLN A 353 15.44 -13.31 -2.60
CA GLN A 353 14.07 -13.80 -2.64
C GLN A 353 13.98 -15.31 -2.42
N GLU A 354 14.94 -16.07 -2.93
CA GLU A 354 15.04 -17.51 -2.67
C GLU A 354 15.34 -17.79 -1.19
N ALA A 355 16.26 -17.04 -0.58
CA ALA A 355 16.56 -17.16 0.84
C ALA A 355 15.35 -16.80 1.72
N ASP A 356 14.59 -15.77 1.34
CA ASP A 356 13.34 -15.36 1.98
C ASP A 356 12.27 -16.46 1.90
N CYS A 357 12.11 -17.06 0.71
CA CYS A 357 11.17 -18.16 0.53
C CYS A 357 11.58 -19.39 1.32
N ALA A 358 12.86 -19.75 1.34
CA ALA A 358 13.36 -20.87 2.14
C ALA A 358 13.16 -20.63 3.65
N MET A 359 13.38 -19.40 4.12
CA MET A 359 13.12 -19.00 5.51
C MET A 359 11.65 -19.20 5.90
N LEU A 360 10.70 -18.80 5.05
CA LEU A 360 9.26 -18.86 5.37
C LEU A 360 8.66 -20.25 5.12
N PHE A 361 8.90 -20.81 3.92
CA PHE A 361 8.30 -22.03 3.38
C PHE A 361 9.17 -23.30 3.54
N GLY A 362 10.38 -23.18 4.11
CA GLY A 362 11.32 -24.28 4.22
C GLY A 362 12.10 -24.53 2.92
N SER A 363 13.16 -25.34 3.01
CA SER A 363 14.15 -25.52 1.95
C SER A 363 13.62 -26.26 0.72
N SER A 364 12.45 -26.90 0.83
CA SER A 364 11.83 -27.63 -0.28
C SER A 364 11.01 -26.74 -1.23
N PHE A 365 10.77 -25.47 -0.86
CA PHE A 365 10.07 -24.53 -1.72
C PHE A 365 10.98 -24.03 -2.84
N ASN A 366 10.70 -24.47 -4.08
CA ASN A 366 11.49 -24.08 -5.25
C ASN A 366 11.07 -22.70 -5.78
N PHE A 367 11.68 -21.64 -5.24
CA PHE A 367 11.41 -20.27 -5.70
C PHE A 367 11.88 -20.02 -7.14
N GLU A 368 13.01 -20.60 -7.57
CA GLU A 368 13.56 -20.43 -8.92
C GLU A 368 12.51 -20.79 -10.00
N ALA A 369 11.76 -21.88 -9.78
CA ALA A 369 10.70 -22.33 -10.69
C ALA A 369 9.54 -21.33 -10.82
N VAL A 370 9.30 -20.49 -9.80
CA VAL A 370 8.20 -19.53 -9.77
C VAL A 370 8.63 -18.07 -9.93
N ALA A 371 9.93 -17.77 -9.86
CA ALA A 371 10.47 -16.42 -9.97
C ALA A 371 10.01 -15.66 -11.24
N PRO A 372 9.96 -16.27 -12.45
CA PRO A 372 9.45 -15.58 -13.64
C PRO A 372 7.96 -15.22 -13.56
N ALA A 373 7.16 -16.04 -12.87
CA ALA A 373 5.75 -15.75 -12.62
C ALA A 373 5.62 -14.65 -11.56
N PHE A 374 6.42 -14.70 -10.50
CA PHE A 374 6.48 -13.67 -9.47
C PHE A 374 6.80 -12.29 -10.07
N GLU A 375 7.81 -12.18 -10.94
CA GLU A 375 8.17 -10.91 -11.59
C GLU A 375 7.02 -10.35 -12.47
N LYS A 376 6.33 -11.22 -13.22
CA LYS A 376 5.17 -10.80 -14.04
C LYS A 376 3.98 -10.36 -13.19
N PHE A 377 3.77 -11.03 -12.05
CA PHE A 377 2.75 -10.66 -11.08
C PHE A 377 3.09 -9.33 -10.41
N ASP A 378 4.30 -9.18 -9.86
CA ASP A 378 4.80 -7.98 -9.16
C ASP A 378 4.67 -6.71 -10.02
N ARG A 379 5.08 -6.78 -11.30
CA ARG A 379 4.92 -5.66 -12.25
C ARG A 379 3.47 -5.21 -12.46
N GLY A 380 2.50 -6.09 -12.23
CA GLY A 380 1.09 -5.81 -12.42
C GLY A 380 0.33 -5.42 -11.15
N VAL A 381 0.94 -5.50 -9.96
CA VAL A 381 0.25 -5.28 -8.68
C VAL A 381 -0.39 -3.90 -8.60
N VAL A 382 0.28 -2.84 -9.05
CA VAL A 382 -0.29 -1.48 -9.05
C VAL A 382 -1.58 -1.43 -9.84
N ASN A 383 -1.61 -2.05 -11.02
CA ASN A 383 -2.77 -2.07 -11.89
C ASN A 383 -3.89 -2.94 -11.29
N LEU A 384 -3.57 -4.06 -10.63
CA LEU A 384 -4.56 -4.86 -9.90
C LEU A 384 -5.17 -4.09 -8.74
N ALA A 385 -4.35 -3.38 -7.96
CA ALA A 385 -4.78 -2.64 -6.78
C ALA A 385 -5.71 -1.45 -7.10
N ILE A 386 -5.55 -0.83 -8.27
CA ILE A 386 -6.48 0.20 -8.77
C ILE A 386 -7.66 -0.38 -9.55
N ASN A 387 -7.82 -1.71 -9.54
CA ASN A 387 -8.86 -2.45 -10.25
C ASN A 387 -8.88 -2.15 -11.77
N PHE A 388 -7.69 -2.08 -12.38
CA PHE A 388 -7.56 -1.90 -13.82
C PHE A 388 -8.16 -3.11 -14.57
N PRO A 389 -8.84 -2.92 -15.72
CA PRO A 389 -9.60 -4.01 -16.33
C PRO A 389 -8.74 -5.23 -16.70
N LEU A 390 -9.07 -6.37 -16.10
CA LEU A 390 -8.29 -7.62 -16.19
C LEU A 390 -8.07 -8.13 -17.62
N ILE A 391 -8.95 -7.77 -18.57
CA ILE A 391 -8.81 -8.13 -19.98
C ILE A 391 -7.52 -7.60 -20.62
N PHE A 392 -6.99 -6.49 -20.09
CA PHE A 392 -5.72 -5.89 -20.50
C PHE A 392 -4.52 -6.40 -19.69
N MET A 393 -4.76 -7.26 -18.69
CA MET A 393 -3.76 -7.76 -17.74
C MET A 393 -3.58 -9.27 -17.80
N ARG A 394 -3.87 -9.90 -18.95
CA ARG A 394 -3.88 -11.36 -19.10
C ARG A 394 -2.59 -12.03 -18.61
N GLN A 395 -1.44 -11.42 -18.89
CA GLN A 395 -0.14 -11.95 -18.45
C GLN A 395 0.02 -11.91 -16.93
N THR A 396 -0.36 -10.80 -16.29
CA THR A 396 -0.34 -10.66 -14.82
C THR A 396 -1.32 -11.62 -14.15
N VAL A 397 -2.54 -11.73 -14.68
CA VAL A 397 -3.57 -12.63 -14.13
C VAL A 397 -3.13 -14.10 -14.27
N ALA A 398 -2.59 -14.50 -15.43
CA ALA A 398 -2.05 -15.84 -15.62
C ALA A 398 -0.88 -16.14 -14.68
N ALA A 399 0.04 -15.18 -14.49
CA ALA A 399 1.14 -15.31 -13.55
C ALA A 399 0.65 -15.44 -12.10
N ARG A 400 -0.36 -14.66 -11.70
CA ARG A 400 -1.02 -14.78 -10.40
C ARG A 400 -1.61 -16.18 -10.20
N SER A 401 -2.38 -16.67 -11.18
CA SER A 401 -2.98 -18.02 -11.10
C SER A 401 -1.90 -19.09 -10.97
N GLN A 402 -0.81 -19.00 -11.76
CA GLN A 402 0.31 -19.94 -11.65
C GLN A 402 0.92 -19.95 -10.23
N LEU A 403 1.13 -18.79 -9.62
CA LEU A 403 1.67 -18.69 -8.26
C LEU A 403 0.72 -19.33 -7.23
N ILE A 404 -0.58 -19.00 -7.31
CA ILE A 404 -1.59 -19.56 -6.42
C ILE A 404 -1.68 -21.08 -6.58
N ASP A 405 -1.63 -21.59 -7.81
CA ASP A 405 -1.71 -23.03 -8.07
C ASP A 405 -0.48 -23.77 -7.51
N GLN A 406 0.73 -23.18 -7.60
CA GLN A 406 1.93 -23.74 -6.97
C GLN A 406 1.85 -23.73 -5.44
N LEU A 407 1.39 -22.64 -4.84
CA LEU A 407 1.17 -22.56 -3.40
C LEU A 407 0.08 -23.54 -2.94
N THR A 408 -0.98 -23.70 -3.73
CA THR A 408 -2.04 -24.69 -3.48
C THR A 408 -1.45 -26.10 -3.41
N GLN A 409 -0.66 -26.49 -4.42
CA GLN A 409 0.01 -27.80 -4.45
C GLN A 409 0.99 -27.99 -3.29
N TYR A 410 1.69 -26.93 -2.89
CA TYR A 410 2.56 -26.96 -1.71
C TYR A 410 1.76 -27.29 -0.43
N PHE A 411 0.62 -26.62 -0.20
CA PHE A 411 -0.21 -26.91 0.98
C PHE A 411 -1.01 -28.21 0.89
N GLU A 412 -1.25 -28.76 -0.30
CA GLU A 412 -1.81 -30.11 -0.49
C GLU A 412 -0.82 -31.20 -0.06
N ARG A 413 0.48 -30.99 -0.27
CA ARG A 413 1.54 -31.93 0.19
C ARG A 413 1.81 -31.83 1.69
N GLY A 414 1.42 -30.71 2.31
CA GLY A 414 1.74 -30.38 3.69
C GLY A 414 3.03 -29.57 3.79
N ALA A 415 3.04 -28.56 4.68
CA ALA A 415 4.24 -27.79 4.94
C ALA A 415 5.34 -28.70 5.54
N PRO A 416 6.59 -28.60 5.09
CA PRO A 416 7.68 -29.41 5.59
C PRO A 416 8.02 -29.05 7.03
N GLU A 417 8.74 -29.95 7.72
CA GLU A 417 9.12 -29.76 9.12
C GLU A 417 10.02 -28.53 9.34
N ASP A 418 10.81 -28.15 8.34
CA ASP A 418 11.72 -27.01 8.38
C ASP A 418 11.06 -25.69 7.97
N ALA A 419 9.77 -25.68 7.61
CA ALA A 419 9.04 -24.43 7.43
C ALA A 419 8.94 -23.65 8.75
N SER A 420 8.90 -22.33 8.63
CA SER A 420 8.81 -21.43 9.79
C SER A 420 7.60 -21.72 10.67
N GLN A 421 7.74 -21.44 11.98
CA GLN A 421 6.60 -21.53 12.90
C GLN A 421 5.46 -20.60 12.50
N GLN A 422 5.79 -19.42 11.95
CA GLN A 422 4.81 -18.47 11.45
C GLN A 422 3.92 -19.09 10.36
N LEU A 423 4.51 -19.86 9.43
CA LEU A 423 3.74 -20.52 8.38
C LEU A 423 2.89 -21.66 8.95
N LYS A 424 3.41 -22.42 9.91
CA LYS A 424 2.68 -23.52 10.56
C LYS A 424 1.44 -23.01 11.30
N ASP A 425 1.61 -21.97 12.12
CA ASP A 425 0.50 -21.31 12.83
C ASP A 425 -0.54 -20.76 11.85
N PHE A 426 -0.10 -20.15 10.75
CA PHE A 426 -1.00 -19.71 9.67
C PHE A 426 -1.80 -20.86 9.08
N VAL A 427 -1.16 -22.00 8.78
CA VAL A 427 -1.83 -23.18 8.22
C VAL A 427 -2.86 -23.73 9.20
N ASP A 428 -2.54 -23.76 10.49
CA ASP A 428 -3.47 -24.22 11.54
C ASP A 428 -4.69 -23.31 11.66
N LEU A 429 -4.50 -21.98 11.61
CA LEU A 429 -5.59 -21.00 11.58
C LEU A 429 -6.44 -21.11 10.31
N ALA A 430 -5.81 -21.31 9.15
CA ALA A 430 -6.53 -21.51 7.90
C ALA A 430 -7.38 -22.79 7.94
N ASN A 431 -6.85 -23.87 8.51
CA ASN A 431 -7.58 -25.13 8.68
C ASN A 431 -8.74 -24.99 9.69
N SER A 432 -8.55 -24.25 10.80
CA SER A 432 -9.60 -24.03 11.80
C SER A 432 -10.75 -23.17 11.28
N ALA A 433 -10.48 -22.28 10.31
CA ALA A 433 -11.47 -21.52 9.58
C ALA A 433 -12.03 -22.25 8.34
N GLU A 434 -11.71 -23.54 8.17
CA GLU A 434 -12.19 -24.40 7.09
C GLU A 434 -11.86 -23.88 5.68
N TRP A 435 -10.71 -23.22 5.53
CA TRP A 435 -10.26 -22.75 4.22
C TRP A 435 -9.88 -23.94 3.33
N ASN A 436 -10.28 -23.88 2.05
CA ASN A 436 -9.71 -24.81 1.08
C ASN A 436 -8.26 -24.41 0.76
N LYS A 437 -7.49 -25.36 0.19
CA LYS A 437 -6.06 -25.13 -0.08
C LYS A 437 -5.79 -24.03 -1.10
N ARG A 438 -6.75 -23.72 -1.98
CA ARG A 438 -6.64 -22.57 -2.89
C ARG A 438 -6.73 -21.25 -2.13
N ASP A 439 -7.65 -21.11 -1.18
CA ASP A 439 -7.75 -19.91 -0.35
C ASP A 439 -6.50 -19.75 0.53
N THR A 440 -5.99 -20.86 1.10
CA THR A 440 -4.69 -20.88 1.80
C THR A 440 -3.56 -20.42 0.87
N GLY A 441 -3.53 -20.91 -0.37
CA GLY A 441 -2.56 -20.49 -1.39
C GLY A 441 -2.67 -19.00 -1.78
N SER A 442 -3.88 -18.49 -1.97
CA SER A 442 -4.15 -17.07 -2.24
C SER A 442 -3.66 -16.18 -1.10
N PHE A 443 -3.94 -16.53 0.15
CA PHE A 443 -3.47 -15.76 1.30
C PHE A 443 -1.94 -15.88 1.47
N ALA A 444 -1.36 -17.06 1.24
CA ALA A 444 0.09 -17.25 1.26
C ALA A 444 0.81 -16.43 0.18
N LEU A 445 0.20 -16.19 -0.99
CA LEU A 445 0.72 -15.22 -1.95
C LEU A 445 0.73 -13.80 -1.37
N GLY A 446 -0.27 -13.46 -0.55
CA GLY A 446 -0.34 -12.22 0.22
C GLY A 446 0.70 -12.11 1.35
N MET A 447 1.26 -13.24 1.82
CA MET A 447 2.43 -13.26 2.72
C MET A 447 3.75 -13.20 1.95
N MET A 448 3.85 -13.91 0.83
CA MET A 448 5.04 -14.00 0.00
C MET A 448 5.33 -12.68 -0.72
N TRP A 449 4.33 -12.00 -1.29
CA TRP A 449 4.56 -10.76 -2.03
C TRP A 449 5.21 -9.63 -1.19
N PRO A 450 4.70 -9.24 -0.01
CA PRO A 450 5.33 -8.18 0.78
C PRO A 450 6.73 -8.54 1.29
N LEU A 451 7.01 -9.83 1.51
CA LEU A 451 8.34 -10.34 1.87
C LEU A 451 9.35 -10.08 0.73
N LEU A 452 8.97 -10.41 -0.51
CA LEU A 452 9.88 -10.41 -1.66
C LEU A 452 9.95 -9.09 -2.44
N ALA A 453 8.92 -8.24 -2.30
CA ALA A 453 8.75 -7.06 -3.16
C ALA A 453 9.57 -5.85 -2.70
N ASN A 454 10.15 -5.82 -1.51
CA ASN A 454 10.80 -4.62 -0.98
C ASN A 454 12.26 -4.81 -0.59
N ALA A 455 12.55 -5.62 0.43
CA ALA A 455 13.90 -5.76 0.98
C ALA A 455 14.96 -6.15 -0.08
N PRO A 456 14.71 -7.11 -1.00
CA PRO A 456 15.64 -7.41 -2.09
C PRO A 456 16.00 -6.22 -2.97
N TRP A 457 15.02 -5.35 -3.25
CA TRP A 457 15.24 -4.16 -4.07
C TRP A 457 15.86 -3.00 -3.30
N ALA A 458 15.73 -2.97 -1.97
CA ALA A 458 16.52 -2.08 -1.14
C ALA A 458 18.01 -2.44 -1.22
N VAL A 459 18.36 -3.73 -1.16
CA VAL A 459 19.74 -4.19 -1.40
C VAL A 459 20.22 -3.80 -2.80
N TRP A 460 19.40 -4.02 -3.83
CA TRP A 460 19.75 -3.64 -5.20
C TRP A 460 20.11 -2.15 -5.30
N TRP A 461 19.26 -1.25 -4.79
CA TRP A 461 19.53 0.20 -4.83
C TRP A 461 20.72 0.61 -3.96
N LEU A 462 20.90 0.01 -2.79
CA LEU A 462 22.05 0.25 -1.92
C LEU A 462 23.35 -0.03 -2.69
N LEU A 463 23.44 -1.19 -3.32
CA LEU A 463 24.60 -1.56 -4.13
C LEU A 463 24.78 -0.60 -5.31
N VAL A 464 23.72 -0.26 -6.04
CA VAL A 464 23.79 0.67 -7.18
C VAL A 464 24.32 2.05 -6.75
N TYR A 465 23.81 2.63 -5.68
CA TYR A 465 24.25 3.95 -5.22
C TYR A 465 25.70 3.94 -4.76
N HIS A 466 26.12 2.91 -4.01
CA HIS A 466 27.51 2.79 -3.60
C HIS A 466 28.45 2.58 -4.79
N LEU A 467 28.11 1.68 -5.72
CA LEU A 467 28.91 1.39 -6.90
C LEU A 467 29.12 2.60 -7.82
N HIS A 468 28.16 3.53 -7.89
CA HIS A 468 28.28 4.78 -8.62
C HIS A 468 28.89 5.93 -7.78
N GLY A 469 29.09 5.71 -6.48
CA GLY A 469 29.70 6.68 -5.57
C GLY A 469 31.23 6.66 -5.64
N ALA A 470 31.86 7.79 -5.33
CA ALA A 470 33.32 7.96 -5.45
C ALA A 470 34.15 6.95 -4.63
N ARG A 471 33.61 6.50 -3.49
CA ARG A 471 34.27 5.52 -2.60
C ARG A 471 33.80 4.08 -2.83
N GLY A 472 32.86 3.84 -3.74
CA GLY A 472 32.35 2.50 -3.98
C GLY A 472 31.72 1.86 -2.73
N LEU A 473 31.94 0.55 -2.62
CA LEU A 473 31.58 -0.27 -1.46
C LEU A 473 32.64 -0.25 -0.34
N GLU A 474 33.80 0.39 -0.54
CA GLU A 474 34.93 0.36 0.40
C GLU A 474 34.53 0.68 1.86
N PRO A 475 33.75 1.73 2.16
CA PRO A 475 33.41 2.05 3.55
C PRO A 475 32.56 0.97 4.23
N ILE A 476 31.61 0.37 3.51
CA ILE A 476 30.80 -0.75 4.03
C ILE A 476 31.68 -1.96 4.28
N VAL A 477 32.59 -2.26 3.34
CA VAL A 477 33.52 -3.39 3.46
C VAL A 477 34.43 -3.24 4.67
N GLU A 478 34.91 -2.03 4.96
CA GLU A 478 35.76 -1.78 6.12
C GLU A 478 35.00 -1.97 7.45
N GLU A 479 33.76 -1.50 7.53
CA GLU A 479 32.88 -1.76 8.69
C GLU A 479 32.61 -3.26 8.88
N ILE A 480 32.35 -3.99 7.78
CA ILE A 480 32.16 -5.45 7.83
C ILE A 480 33.40 -6.18 8.34
N LYS A 481 34.61 -5.77 7.94
CA LYS A 481 35.85 -6.36 8.48
C LYS A 481 35.94 -6.20 10.00
N GLN A 482 35.57 -5.04 10.53
CA GLN A 482 35.59 -4.78 11.97
C GLN A 482 34.58 -5.68 12.70
N VAL A 483 33.39 -5.83 12.14
CA VAL A 483 32.37 -6.77 12.63
C VAL A 483 32.94 -8.19 12.67
N MET A 484 33.56 -8.67 11.59
CA MET A 484 34.11 -10.02 11.54
C MET A 484 35.26 -10.23 12.53
N GLN A 485 36.13 -9.23 12.70
CA GLN A 485 37.23 -9.25 13.68
C GLN A 485 36.74 -9.27 15.13
N SER A 486 35.55 -8.73 15.41
CA SER A 486 34.97 -8.79 16.75
C SER A 486 34.59 -10.20 17.21
N GLY A 487 34.42 -11.14 16.27
CA GLY A 487 33.99 -12.51 16.55
C GLY A 487 32.54 -12.64 17.03
N ARG A 488 31.75 -11.56 16.99
CA ARG A 488 30.32 -11.58 17.36
C ARG A 488 29.51 -12.45 16.39
N ASP A 489 28.48 -13.10 16.92
CA ASP A 489 27.51 -13.80 16.06
C ASP A 489 26.76 -12.80 15.17
N LEU A 490 26.51 -13.18 13.93
CA LEU A 490 25.86 -12.30 12.94
C LEU A 490 24.44 -11.92 13.36
N LEU A 491 23.71 -12.83 14.03
CA LEU A 491 22.37 -12.54 14.53
C LEU A 491 22.38 -11.40 15.55
N ASP A 492 23.39 -11.37 16.43
CA ASP A 492 23.56 -10.30 17.41
C ASP A 492 23.97 -8.98 16.74
N VAL A 493 24.80 -9.05 15.70
CA VAL A 493 25.24 -7.87 14.94
C VAL A 493 24.07 -7.21 14.22
N VAL A 494 23.20 -7.99 13.55
CA VAL A 494 22.10 -7.38 12.77
C VAL A 494 21.03 -6.76 13.66
N ARG A 495 20.86 -7.26 14.90
CA ARG A 495 19.96 -6.70 15.92
C ARG A 495 20.52 -5.43 16.56
N ASP A 496 21.83 -5.29 16.59
CA ASP A 496 22.52 -4.16 17.21
C ASP A 496 22.79 -3.04 16.19
N SER A 497 22.02 -1.95 16.31
CA SER A 497 22.19 -0.76 15.45
C SER A 497 23.53 -0.03 15.66
N SER A 498 24.22 -0.27 16.78
CA SER A 498 25.54 0.31 17.04
C SER A 498 26.67 -0.49 16.39
N ALA A 499 26.41 -1.72 15.95
CA ALA A 499 27.42 -2.60 15.37
C ALA A 499 27.78 -2.23 13.92
N THR A 500 26.88 -1.59 13.18
CA THR A 500 27.07 -1.23 11.76
C THR A 500 26.51 0.16 11.43
N PRO A 501 26.98 1.24 12.08
CA PRO A 501 26.39 2.56 11.97
C PRO A 501 26.43 3.15 10.55
N TYR A 502 27.47 2.87 9.76
CA TYR A 502 27.57 3.36 8.39
C TYR A 502 26.62 2.59 7.45
N LEU A 503 26.57 1.26 7.58
CA LEU A 503 25.61 0.45 6.82
C LEU A 503 24.17 0.83 7.15
N ASP A 504 23.85 1.03 8.43
CA ASP A 504 22.50 1.41 8.87
C ASP A 504 22.11 2.80 8.33
N ALA A 505 23.04 3.75 8.34
CA ALA A 505 22.82 5.06 7.74
C ALA A 505 22.62 4.97 6.21
N SER A 506 23.40 4.12 5.54
CA SER A 506 23.35 3.93 4.09
C SER A 506 22.06 3.23 3.66
N ILE A 507 21.56 2.27 4.45
CA ILE A 507 20.26 1.62 4.23
C ILE A 507 19.13 2.64 4.35
N ASN A 508 19.15 3.48 5.39
CA ASN A 508 18.14 4.51 5.58
C ASN A 508 18.16 5.55 4.44
N GLU A 509 19.34 5.98 4.00
CA GLU A 509 19.46 6.88 2.85
C GLU A 509 18.96 6.23 1.55
N THR A 510 19.24 4.95 1.37
CA THR A 510 18.74 4.18 0.22
C THR A 510 17.22 4.16 0.21
N ILE A 511 16.59 3.87 1.36
CA ILE A 511 15.13 3.85 1.49
C ILE A 511 14.56 5.25 1.25
N ARG A 512 15.17 6.31 1.82
CA ARG A 512 14.74 7.70 1.63
C ARG A 512 14.67 8.07 0.15
N ILE A 513 15.70 7.74 -0.63
CA ILE A 513 15.79 8.13 -2.04
C ILE A 513 15.02 7.18 -2.97
N ALA A 514 15.06 5.87 -2.72
CA ALA A 514 14.57 4.86 -3.66
C ALA A 514 13.22 4.23 -3.29
N SER A 515 12.53 4.73 -2.27
CA SER A 515 11.16 4.32 -1.97
C SER A 515 10.10 5.34 -2.45
N ASP A 516 8.92 4.81 -2.78
CA ASP A 516 7.68 5.56 -2.95
C ASP A 516 6.54 4.72 -2.36
N SER A 517 6.28 4.91 -1.08
CA SER A 517 5.18 4.27 -0.36
C SER A 517 4.00 5.22 -0.25
N PHE A 518 2.79 4.66 -0.33
CA PHE A 518 1.55 5.36 -0.01
C PHE A 518 0.91 4.74 1.21
N SER A 519 0.54 5.58 2.17
CA SER A 519 -0.43 5.18 3.19
C SER A 519 -1.78 5.76 2.83
N VAL A 520 -2.68 4.87 2.42
CA VAL A 520 -3.98 5.26 1.87
C VAL A 520 -5.04 5.22 2.97
N ARG A 521 -5.90 6.22 2.96
CA ARG A 521 -7.00 6.42 3.90
C ARG A 521 -8.26 6.79 3.15
N TRP A 522 -9.37 6.44 3.76
CA TRP A 522 -10.70 6.73 3.28
C TRP A 522 -11.47 7.49 4.35
N VAL A 523 -12.21 8.52 3.92
CA VAL A 523 -13.04 9.32 4.81
C VAL A 523 -14.44 8.71 4.86
N PRO A 524 -14.90 8.21 6.03
CA PRO A 524 -16.23 7.64 6.14
C PRO A 524 -17.33 8.69 5.99
N PRO A 525 -18.52 8.31 5.47
CA PRO A 525 -19.71 9.14 5.51
C PRO A 525 -19.99 9.61 6.93
N SER A 526 -19.99 10.93 7.11
CA SER A 526 -20.25 11.58 8.39
C SER A 526 -21.14 12.82 8.15
N PRO A 527 -22.04 13.15 9.09
CA PRO A 527 -22.80 14.40 9.03
C PRO A 527 -21.91 15.64 9.20
N THR A 528 -20.71 15.46 9.76
CA THR A 528 -19.72 16.53 9.92
C THR A 528 -18.53 16.32 8.98
N PRO A 529 -18.05 17.37 8.29
CA PRO A 529 -16.87 17.24 7.44
C PRO A 529 -15.62 16.91 8.25
N ALA A 530 -14.81 16.00 7.73
CA ALA A 530 -13.48 15.69 8.25
C ALA A 530 -12.53 16.87 8.04
N ARG A 531 -11.59 17.07 8.98
CA ARG A 531 -10.64 18.18 8.93
C ARG A 531 -9.21 17.69 9.09
N LEU A 532 -8.31 18.24 8.28
CA LEU A 532 -6.86 18.06 8.42
C LEU A 532 -6.21 19.44 8.29
N GLY A 533 -5.73 19.98 9.42
CA GLY A 533 -5.35 21.39 9.49
C GLY A 533 -6.50 22.30 9.04
N THR A 534 -6.24 23.14 8.03
CA THR A 534 -7.24 24.04 7.44
C THR A 534 -8.11 23.38 6.35
N PHE A 535 -7.79 22.16 5.95
CA PHE A 535 -8.46 21.47 4.83
C PHE A 535 -9.68 20.68 5.29
N ILE A 536 -10.69 20.65 4.42
CA ILE A 536 -11.96 19.96 4.65
C ILE A 536 -12.12 18.80 3.68
N PHE A 537 -12.51 17.65 4.22
CA PHE A 537 -12.80 16.41 3.49
C PHE A 537 -14.23 15.95 3.79
N THR A 538 -14.81 15.20 2.84
CA THR A 538 -16.17 14.67 2.93
C THR A 538 -16.17 13.16 2.77
N GLY A 539 -17.22 12.51 3.25
CA GLY A 539 -17.41 11.07 3.07
C GLY A 539 -17.21 10.63 1.63
N GLY A 540 -16.40 9.57 1.44
CA GLY A 540 -16.01 9.06 0.12
C GLY A 540 -14.67 9.57 -0.39
N ASP A 541 -14.09 10.63 0.20
CA ASP A 541 -12.78 11.13 -0.20
C ASP A 541 -11.68 10.10 0.11
N GLN A 542 -10.73 9.96 -0.81
CA GLN A 542 -9.51 9.18 -0.62
C GLN A 542 -8.35 10.11 -0.32
N VAL A 543 -7.61 9.82 0.75
CA VAL A 543 -6.46 10.58 1.22
C VAL A 543 -5.23 9.68 1.20
N ILE A 544 -4.14 10.14 0.61
CA ILE A 544 -2.87 9.41 0.48
C ILE A 544 -1.79 10.22 1.20
N CYS A 545 -1.23 9.65 2.27
CA CYS A 545 0.03 10.12 2.83
C CYS A 545 1.15 9.67 1.90
N LYS A 546 1.89 10.64 1.34
CA LYS A 546 2.95 10.41 0.36
C LYS A 546 4.32 10.61 0.99
N MET A 547 4.94 9.53 1.45
CA MET A 547 6.23 9.55 2.17
C MET A 547 7.35 10.15 1.32
N ARG A 548 7.41 9.76 0.03
CA ARG A 548 8.39 10.30 -0.91
C ARG A 548 8.32 11.82 -1.06
N GLY A 549 7.14 12.41 -0.88
CA GLY A 549 6.98 13.87 -0.89
C GLY A 549 7.78 14.52 0.23
N VAL A 550 7.76 13.93 1.43
CA VAL A 550 8.53 14.37 2.61
C VAL A 550 10.01 14.03 2.45
N HIS A 551 10.33 12.82 1.99
CA HIS A 551 11.71 12.36 1.82
C HIS A 551 12.49 13.17 0.79
N MET A 552 11.80 13.77 -0.18
CA MET A 552 12.38 14.60 -1.22
C MET A 552 12.18 16.11 -0.99
N ASP A 553 11.67 16.52 0.18
CA ASP A 553 11.43 17.92 0.50
C ASP A 553 12.75 18.61 0.90
N PRO A 554 13.20 19.66 0.18
CA PRO A 554 14.42 20.40 0.52
C PRO A 554 14.32 21.19 1.84
N ASN A 555 13.11 21.38 2.40
CA ASN A 555 12.94 21.96 3.74
C ASN A 555 13.18 20.93 4.86
N VAL A 556 13.16 19.64 4.52
CA VAL A 556 13.38 18.53 5.46
C VAL A 556 14.81 17.99 5.32
N TYR A 557 15.28 17.79 4.10
CA TYR A 557 16.61 17.22 3.80
C TYR A 557 17.41 18.15 2.89
N THR A 558 18.66 18.42 3.25
CA THR A 558 19.57 19.23 2.42
C THR A 558 19.96 18.43 1.17
N HIS A 559 19.84 19.02 -0.03
CA HIS A 559 20.11 18.34 -1.31
C HIS A 559 19.42 16.97 -1.41
N PRO A 560 18.08 16.91 -1.33
CA PRO A 560 17.34 15.66 -1.18
C PRO A 560 17.54 14.67 -2.34
N GLU A 561 17.93 15.15 -3.51
CA GLU A 561 18.25 14.34 -4.70
C GLU A 561 19.62 13.65 -4.65
N VAL A 562 20.51 14.08 -3.75
CA VAL A 562 21.87 13.54 -3.63
C VAL A 562 21.89 12.40 -2.63
N PHE A 563 22.43 11.26 -3.05
CA PHE A 563 22.70 10.12 -2.16
C PHE A 563 23.89 10.41 -1.25
N GLU A 564 23.59 10.56 0.04
CA GLU A 564 24.57 10.80 1.09
C GLU A 564 24.55 9.62 2.09
N PRO A 565 25.41 8.60 1.93
CA PRO A 565 25.33 7.38 2.74
C PRO A 565 25.44 7.63 4.25
N GLY A 566 26.15 8.70 4.64
CA GLY A 566 26.30 9.11 6.04
C GLY A 566 25.19 10.02 6.57
N ARG A 567 24.14 10.33 5.81
CA ARG A 567 23.11 11.32 6.17
C ARG A 567 22.48 11.06 7.54
N PHE A 568 22.23 9.77 7.82
CA PHE A 568 21.61 9.32 9.06
C PHE A 568 22.63 9.04 10.18
N ALA A 569 23.94 9.21 9.92
CA ALA A 569 24.97 9.05 10.95
C ALA A 569 24.92 10.23 11.93
N GLY A 570 24.75 9.95 13.23
CA GLY A 570 24.76 10.97 14.28
C GLY A 570 23.46 11.74 14.51
N GLY A 571 22.32 11.26 14.00
CA GLY A 571 20.97 11.63 14.47
C GLY A 571 20.44 13.04 14.15
N LYS A 572 21.20 13.89 13.43
CA LYS A 572 20.78 15.28 13.13
C LYS A 572 19.72 15.41 12.03
N GLU A 573 19.75 14.56 11.00
CA GLU A 573 18.74 14.53 9.92
C GLU A 573 17.79 13.32 10.02
N GLY A 574 18.09 12.36 10.91
CA GLY A 574 17.21 11.27 11.33
C GLY A 574 16.21 11.68 12.43
N VAL A 575 15.77 12.95 12.43
CA VAL A 575 14.93 13.50 13.50
C VAL A 575 13.59 12.75 13.56
N ARG A 576 13.20 12.34 14.78
CA ARG A 576 11.91 11.70 15.07
C ARG A 576 10.78 12.42 14.33
N GLY A 577 10.00 11.64 13.58
CA GLY A 577 8.79 12.09 12.92
C GLY A 577 8.93 12.52 11.46
N ARG A 578 10.14 12.75 10.91
CA ARG A 578 10.33 13.25 9.52
C ARG A 578 10.76 12.19 8.51
N PHE A 579 11.10 11.00 8.99
CA PHE A 579 11.49 9.86 8.18
C PHE A 579 10.44 8.75 8.30
N PHE A 580 9.96 8.25 7.15
CA PHE A 580 8.84 7.30 7.05
C PHE A 580 9.21 6.09 6.19
N PRO A 581 10.24 5.31 6.55
CA PRO A 581 10.71 4.18 5.72
C PRO A 581 9.66 3.08 5.57
N PHE A 582 8.80 2.93 6.58
CA PHE A 582 7.86 1.82 6.73
C PHE A 582 6.40 2.27 6.87
N GLY A 583 6.10 3.54 6.57
CA GLY A 583 4.79 4.13 6.86
C GLY A 583 4.67 4.57 8.33
N GLY A 584 3.44 4.55 8.86
CA GLY A 584 3.12 4.92 10.24
C GLY A 584 1.65 4.66 10.60
N GLY A 585 1.33 4.83 11.89
CA GLY A 585 0.04 4.45 12.49
C GLY A 585 -0.36 3.00 12.22
N PHE A 586 -1.67 2.74 12.12
CA PHE A 586 -2.26 1.44 11.78
C PHE A 586 -1.70 0.79 10.48
N SER A 587 -1.09 1.58 9.60
CA SER A 587 -0.54 1.11 8.32
C SER A 587 0.98 0.95 8.31
N ILE A 588 1.62 0.93 9.47
CA ILE A 588 3.06 0.68 9.57
C ILE A 588 3.38 -0.75 9.11
N CYS A 589 4.51 -0.94 8.44
CA CYS A 589 4.96 -2.26 8.01
C CYS A 589 5.21 -3.15 9.23
N GLU A 590 4.48 -4.25 9.30
CA GLU A 590 4.60 -5.22 10.38
C GLU A 590 5.95 -5.97 10.27
N GLY A 591 6.45 -6.18 9.05
CA GLY A 591 7.72 -6.85 8.79
C GLY A 591 8.98 -5.99 8.90
N ARG A 592 8.91 -4.74 9.40
CA ARG A 592 10.03 -3.79 9.35
C ARG A 592 11.30 -4.26 10.08
N HIS A 593 11.15 -4.94 11.22
CA HIS A 593 12.28 -5.47 11.99
C HIS A 593 12.96 -6.62 11.25
N LEU A 594 12.16 -7.48 10.60
CA LEU A 594 12.64 -8.54 9.74
C LEU A 594 13.36 -7.96 8.52
N ALA A 595 12.75 -7.01 7.82
CA ALA A 595 13.28 -6.41 6.61
C ALA A 595 14.66 -5.76 6.82
N ILE A 596 14.83 -4.94 7.88
CA ILE A 596 16.14 -4.33 8.18
C ILE A 596 17.17 -5.42 8.51
N SER A 597 16.81 -6.41 9.32
CA SER A 597 17.71 -7.51 9.69
C SER A 597 18.15 -8.31 8.46
N GLN A 598 17.23 -8.59 7.53
CA GLN A 598 17.49 -9.30 6.29
C GLN A 598 18.40 -8.50 5.35
N ILE A 599 18.14 -7.20 5.14
CA ILE A 599 18.99 -6.33 4.33
C ILE A 599 20.42 -6.31 4.89
N LYS A 600 20.57 -6.10 6.21
CA LYS A 600 21.88 -6.09 6.88
C LYS A 600 22.59 -7.42 6.74
N ALA A 601 21.93 -8.52 7.12
CA ALA A 601 22.48 -9.87 7.05
C ALA A 601 22.95 -10.21 5.63
N PHE A 602 22.11 -9.93 4.62
CA PHE A 602 22.41 -10.24 3.23
C PHE A 602 23.63 -9.46 2.74
N VAL A 603 23.69 -8.14 2.99
CA VAL A 603 24.82 -7.30 2.59
C VAL A 603 26.11 -7.73 3.29
N ILE A 604 26.06 -8.02 4.59
CA ILE A 604 27.21 -8.49 5.35
C ILE A 604 27.73 -9.82 4.79
N ILE A 605 26.86 -10.82 4.60
CA ILE A 605 27.25 -12.13 4.04
C ILE A 605 27.80 -11.99 2.63
N LEU A 606 27.08 -11.29 1.74
CA LEU A 606 27.46 -11.09 0.34
C LEU A 606 28.84 -10.43 0.23
N LEU A 607 29.04 -9.31 0.93
CA LEU A 607 30.30 -8.60 0.88
C LEU A 607 31.38 -9.33 1.69
N SER A 608 31.08 -10.25 2.60
CA SER A 608 32.14 -11.07 3.23
C SER A 608 32.78 -12.05 2.24
N GLU A 609 32.04 -12.42 1.18
CA GLU A 609 32.43 -13.48 0.24
C GLU A 609 32.64 -13.02 -1.21
N ALA A 610 32.26 -11.78 -1.55
CA ALA A 610 32.44 -11.24 -2.89
C ALA A 610 32.85 -9.76 -2.91
N ASP A 611 33.77 -9.43 -3.82
CA ASP A 611 33.97 -8.09 -4.35
C ASP A 611 32.99 -7.86 -5.51
N ILE A 612 32.34 -6.70 -5.51
CA ILE A 612 31.39 -6.29 -6.55
C ILE A 612 31.88 -4.99 -7.17
N SER A 613 31.91 -4.95 -8.50
CA SER A 613 32.29 -3.75 -9.28
C SER A 613 31.37 -3.59 -10.48
N LEU A 614 31.19 -2.36 -10.97
CA LEU A 614 30.44 -2.12 -12.21
C LEU A 614 31.17 -2.79 -13.38
N ALA A 615 30.41 -3.39 -14.30
CA ALA A 615 30.96 -3.78 -15.60
C ALA A 615 31.39 -2.54 -16.39
N ASP A 616 32.39 -2.67 -17.28
CA ASP A 616 32.96 -1.55 -18.03
C ASP A 616 31.92 -0.81 -18.91
N SER A 617 30.81 -1.49 -19.24
CA SER A 617 29.67 -0.96 -20.00
C SER A 617 28.70 -0.11 -19.16
N GLN A 618 28.81 -0.14 -17.83
CA GLN A 618 27.86 0.47 -16.89
C GLN A 618 28.48 1.68 -16.20
N SER A 619 28.07 2.88 -16.62
CA SER A 619 28.51 4.16 -16.04
C SER A 619 27.35 5.08 -15.64
N ILE A 620 26.13 4.72 -16.01
CA ILE A 620 24.94 5.56 -15.85
C ILE A 620 24.09 5.00 -14.73
N LEU A 621 23.79 5.85 -13.75
CA LEU A 621 22.85 5.53 -12.68
C LEU A 621 21.47 5.20 -13.27
N PRO A 622 20.90 4.01 -12.96
CA PRO A 622 19.58 3.60 -13.40
C PRO A 622 18.48 4.57 -12.96
N LYS A 623 17.48 4.77 -13.84
CA LYS A 623 16.33 5.63 -13.54
C LYS A 623 15.24 4.86 -12.79
N PHE A 624 14.42 5.56 -12.05
CA PHE A 624 13.23 5.00 -11.42
C PHE A 624 12.13 4.67 -12.44
N SER A 625 11.55 3.47 -12.34
CA SER A 625 10.39 3.05 -13.12
C SER A 625 9.15 3.85 -12.73
N PRO A 626 8.28 4.22 -13.68
CA PRO A 626 7.01 4.85 -13.37
C PRO A 626 5.91 3.84 -12.97
N GLY A 627 6.10 2.54 -13.21
CA GLY A 627 5.04 1.53 -13.14
C GLY A 627 4.72 0.95 -11.76
N ASN A 628 5.60 1.11 -10.76
CA ASN A 628 5.46 0.46 -9.44
C ASN A 628 5.40 1.45 -8.25
N ARG A 629 4.94 2.67 -8.50
CA ARG A 629 4.88 3.73 -7.48
C ARG A 629 3.77 3.48 -6.46
N GLY A 630 4.02 3.86 -5.21
CA GLY A 630 3.09 3.74 -4.09
C GLY A 630 3.20 2.46 -3.26
N PHE A 631 4.05 1.51 -3.66
CA PHE A 631 4.16 0.17 -3.06
C PHE A 631 5.52 -0.14 -2.41
N GLY A 632 6.35 0.89 -2.15
CA GLY A 632 7.63 0.73 -1.47
C GLY A 632 8.81 0.95 -2.41
N MET A 633 9.75 0.01 -2.47
CA MET A 633 11.00 0.17 -3.22
C MET A 633 10.74 0.26 -4.73
N ILE A 634 11.12 1.38 -5.34
CA ILE A 634 10.87 1.64 -6.76
C ILE A 634 11.72 0.69 -7.61
N ARG A 635 11.19 0.14 -8.71
CA ARG A 635 12.02 -0.67 -9.63
C ARG A 635 12.86 0.21 -10.53
N PRO A 636 14.05 -0.23 -10.99
CA PRO A 636 14.81 0.50 -11.98
C PRO A 636 14.19 0.35 -13.39
N VAL A 637 14.49 1.30 -14.27
CA VAL A 637 14.26 1.18 -15.71
C VAL A 637 15.40 0.36 -16.31
N GLY A 638 15.25 -0.96 -16.25
CA GLY A 638 16.28 -1.91 -16.70
C GLY A 638 17.27 -2.27 -15.58
N ASP A 639 17.96 -3.38 -15.78
CA ASP A 639 18.96 -3.90 -14.84
C ASP A 639 20.37 -3.45 -15.24
N ILE A 640 21.34 -3.60 -14.33
CA ILE A 640 22.76 -3.33 -14.58
C ILE A 640 23.60 -4.60 -14.49
N GLU A 641 24.71 -4.60 -15.22
CA GLU A 641 25.71 -5.66 -15.18
C GLU A 641 26.82 -5.30 -14.20
N VAL A 642 27.16 -6.23 -13.32
CA VAL A 642 28.26 -6.10 -12.36
C VAL A 642 29.21 -7.28 -12.52
N ARG A 643 30.46 -7.09 -12.12
CA ARG A 643 31.47 -8.15 -12.05
C ARG A 643 31.64 -8.57 -10.60
N LEU A 644 31.35 -9.85 -10.34
CA LEU A 644 31.63 -10.51 -9.07
C LEU A 644 33.02 -11.15 -9.10
N ARG A 645 33.79 -10.93 -8.05
CA ARG A 645 35.02 -11.68 -7.76
C ARG A 645 34.92 -12.26 -6.36
N ARG A 646 35.05 -13.58 -6.23
CA ARG A 646 35.04 -14.24 -4.92
C ARG A 646 36.20 -13.75 -4.06
N ARG A 647 35.89 -13.49 -2.79
CA ARG A 647 36.84 -13.20 -1.72
C ARG A 647 36.45 -13.97 -0.46
N LYS A 648 37.28 -13.88 0.57
CA LYS A 648 36.92 -14.29 1.92
C LYS A 648 37.58 -13.30 2.87
N LEU A 649 36.77 -12.48 3.54
CA LEU A 649 37.22 -11.54 4.55
C LEU A 649 37.62 -12.24 5.86
#